data_AF-A0A1V6HUR6-F1
#
_entry.id   AF-A0A1V6HUR6-F1
#
_cell.length_a   1.000
_cell.length_b   1.000
_cell.length_c   1.000
_cell.angle_alpha   90.00
_cell.angle_beta   90.00
_cell.angle_gamma   90.00
#
_symmetry.space_group_name_H-M   'P 1'
#
loop_
_entity.id
_entity.type
_entity.pdbx_description
1 polymer ?
#
loop_
_entity_poly.entity_id
_entity_poly.type
_entity_poly.pdbx_seq_one_letter_code
_entity_poly.pdbx_strand_id
1 'polypeptide(L)'
;MLAAGLLLALACARFGRAPRVEPPAPLPAATPVATPAPPPPAPGPAPAPPPAVVAEPFAREPALPPAGELKIRVGLATDLSTVTVPCCDGEVSTVLGDGTPLAAMAPVRVEPAPAAVGTAYFRLQVGALKDEVQARGLAERAGAIAEAPADARFDPRIDLYRVRVGRYASREAAEREGRRLAQRGLTGAWVVAEGGGLREPALRVTQRGRSWTVPGRTLAFDAAGDGAIRVEGRRYRGRIEIFLNERGLLNVINELPVEQYLRGVVPREMGPAVFDELEALKAQAVAARTYAVANLGEFRDEGYDICATPRCQVYGGVEDEHPLSDRAVAATAGEVALYEGRPIDALYSSTCGGHTENVEVVFPLKRAAYLRGVPCMEGGVSRLAGDLPSGVTFPRGLTTRLLPPPPGASGAAVLEARLRALATRAGLAVGTDRLGSLARREVTRFLGSLFDLAADARLFLPREDVAYLLANPPADWEAGELALAAYLVKSGLLAADGERLLGPDEQEELLLRLALYLRVVEALDGTLLSLGDGSLRLRLEGEDRTFALPGRLATFRDAGLGTISGPLALLPGDRMQLYLEGGKLLAVRHQVDPDGAANDRTSSRASWRRFRSDEELARLVRVRYPGFRLERFELLDRGVSGRVGKLRLHGAGGETVEVDGLAVRWTFDLPDTWFTARRLTPDDRPAGWQFSGRGWGHGVGLCQVGSFGMARRGHDYRTILRHYYRGITVERWPPARPAGAGKG
;
A
#
# COMPACT_ATOMS: atom_id res chain seq x y z
N MET A 1 33.66 41.33 -31.70
CA MET A 1 33.63 42.50 -30.79
C MET A 1 34.00 41.96 -29.41
N LEU A 2 35.29 41.87 -29.07
CA LEU A 2 36.10 42.89 -28.34
C LEU A 2 35.49 43.16 -26.94
N ALA A 3 36.06 42.57 -25.88
CA ALA A 3 37.05 43.18 -24.95
C ALA A 3 36.39 44.21 -24.01
N ALA A 4 36.57 44.21 -22.69
CA ALA A 4 37.85 44.31 -21.98
C ALA A 4 37.71 44.00 -20.48
N GLY A 5 38.83 43.66 -19.83
CA GLY A 5 39.00 43.69 -18.37
C GLY A 5 39.82 44.89 -17.88
N LEU A 6 39.86 45.10 -16.56
CA LEU A 6 40.90 45.75 -15.71
C LEU A 6 40.30 45.84 -14.27
N LEU A 7 40.79 45.14 -13.23
CA LEU A 7 41.96 45.35 -12.33
C LEU A 7 41.79 46.42 -11.21
N LEU A 8 42.08 45.95 -9.97
CA LEU A 8 42.63 46.62 -8.75
C LEU A 8 41.80 47.72 -8.05
N ALA A 9 41.81 47.96 -6.72
CA ALA A 9 42.59 47.49 -5.57
C ALA A 9 41.93 47.89 -4.21
N LEU A 10 42.25 47.11 -3.16
CA LEU A 10 42.49 47.44 -1.73
C LEU A 10 41.80 48.63 -1.03
N ALA A 11 41.13 48.37 0.11
CA ALA A 11 41.61 48.78 1.46
C ALA A 11 40.66 48.35 2.60
N CYS A 12 41.27 48.13 3.77
CA CYS A 12 40.74 47.54 5.00
C CYS A 12 39.80 48.44 5.82
N ALA A 13 38.88 47.83 6.58
CA ALA A 13 38.50 48.32 7.91
C ALA A 13 38.09 47.16 8.83
N ARG A 14 38.78 47.07 9.97
CA ARG A 14 38.62 46.13 11.08
C ARG A 14 37.29 46.38 11.81
N PHE A 15 36.60 45.33 12.24
CA PHE A 15 35.75 45.39 13.44
C PHE A 15 35.88 44.14 14.32
N GLY A 16 35.85 44.40 15.63
CA GLY A 16 36.37 43.56 16.71
C GLY A 16 35.66 42.22 16.94
N ARG A 17 36.44 41.29 17.51
CA ARG A 17 36.01 40.03 18.12
C ARG A 17 35.03 40.29 19.28
N ALA A 18 33.90 39.60 19.26
CA ALA A 18 33.06 39.37 20.44
C ALA A 18 33.60 38.16 21.25
N PRO A 19 33.42 38.12 22.58
CA PRO A 19 34.07 37.14 23.46
C PRO A 19 33.50 35.72 23.36
N ARG A 20 34.38 34.73 23.50
CA ARG A 20 34.05 33.30 23.60
C ARG A 20 33.40 33.01 24.96
N VAL A 21 32.23 32.38 24.94
CA VAL A 21 31.64 31.73 26.12
C VAL A 21 32.15 30.29 26.14
N GLU A 22 32.91 29.92 27.17
CA GLU A 22 33.32 28.53 27.42
C GLU A 22 32.14 27.72 27.99
N PRO A 23 31.94 26.46 27.56
CA PRO A 23 30.98 25.57 28.18
C PRO A 23 31.48 25.08 29.56
N PRO A 24 30.59 24.83 30.53
CA PRO A 24 30.98 24.41 31.88
C PRO A 24 31.58 23.00 31.89
N ALA A 25 32.53 22.78 32.80
CA ALA A 25 33.26 21.53 32.98
C ALA A 25 32.34 20.37 33.41
N PRO A 26 32.61 19.13 32.96
CA PRO A 26 31.83 17.97 33.35
C PRO A 26 32.07 17.59 34.82
N LEU A 27 31.00 17.22 35.51
CA LEU A 27 31.02 16.70 36.88
C LEU A 27 31.72 15.32 36.93
N PRO A 28 32.42 14.98 38.04
CA PRO A 28 33.11 13.70 38.18
C PRO A 28 32.13 12.53 38.28
N ALA A 29 32.43 11.45 37.57
CA ALA A 29 31.66 10.22 37.57
C ALA A 29 31.72 9.54 38.94
N ALA A 30 30.56 9.20 39.50
CA ALA A 30 30.46 8.32 40.67
C ALA A 30 30.84 6.89 40.26
N THR A 31 31.78 6.30 41.00
CA THR A 31 32.16 4.88 40.91
C THR A 31 31.01 3.99 41.41
N PRO A 32 30.46 3.09 40.60
CA PRO A 32 29.49 2.11 41.09
C PRO A 32 30.24 0.97 41.79
N VAL A 33 29.90 0.76 43.06
CA VAL A 33 30.28 -0.44 43.83
C VAL A 33 29.52 -1.63 43.25
N ALA A 34 30.27 -2.65 42.79
CA ALA A 34 29.70 -3.88 42.25
C ALA A 34 29.22 -4.81 43.39
N THR A 35 27.91 -5.03 43.48
CA THR A 35 27.36 -6.24 44.11
C THR A 35 27.34 -7.38 43.10
N PRO A 36 27.84 -8.59 43.43
CA PRO A 36 27.81 -9.71 42.51
C PRO A 36 26.38 -10.22 42.28
N ALA A 37 26.03 -10.42 41.01
CA ALA A 37 24.78 -11.03 40.59
C ALA A 37 24.75 -12.54 40.96
N PRO A 38 23.58 -13.11 41.30
CA PRO A 38 23.45 -14.55 41.53
C PRO A 38 23.75 -15.34 40.25
N PRO A 39 24.29 -16.58 40.36
CA PRO A 39 24.66 -17.37 39.20
C PRO A 39 23.43 -17.78 38.38
N PRO A 40 23.55 -17.86 37.04
CA PRO A 40 22.45 -18.25 36.18
C PRO A 40 22.02 -19.69 36.47
N PRO A 41 20.71 -20.00 36.35
CA PRO A 41 20.22 -21.38 36.49
C PRO A 41 20.84 -22.27 35.40
N ALA A 42 21.13 -23.52 35.76
CA ALA A 42 21.73 -24.51 34.88
C ALA A 42 20.93 -24.68 33.57
N PRO A 43 21.59 -24.89 32.42
CA PRO A 43 20.91 -25.06 31.14
C PRO A 43 20.05 -26.32 31.18
N GLY A 44 18.75 -26.15 31.00
CA GLY A 44 17.84 -27.24 30.71
C GLY A 44 18.20 -27.93 29.39
N PRO A 45 17.77 -29.18 29.17
CA PRO A 45 18.09 -29.92 27.96
C PRO A 45 17.62 -29.16 26.72
N ALA A 46 18.47 -29.12 25.69
CA ALA A 46 18.21 -28.43 24.44
C ALA A 46 16.86 -28.88 23.84
N PRO A 47 16.01 -27.93 23.37
CA PRO A 47 14.80 -28.31 22.65
C PRO A 47 15.20 -29.09 21.40
N ALA A 48 14.52 -30.22 21.18
CA ALA A 48 14.74 -31.06 20.02
C ALA A 48 14.60 -30.21 18.73
N PRO A 49 15.41 -30.49 17.69
CA PRO A 49 15.30 -29.77 16.42
C PRO A 49 13.87 -29.92 15.88
N PRO A 50 13.29 -28.87 15.28
CA PRO A 50 11.96 -28.96 14.68
C PRO A 50 12.00 -30.05 13.60
N PRO A 51 10.95 -30.90 13.49
CA PRO A 51 10.92 -31.92 12.47
C PRO A 51 11.00 -31.27 11.09
N ALA A 52 11.76 -31.90 10.19
CA ALA A 52 11.84 -31.51 8.79
C ALA A 52 10.43 -31.42 8.21
N VAL A 53 10.08 -30.26 7.64
CA VAL A 53 8.82 -30.06 6.92
C VAL A 53 8.90 -30.86 5.63
N VAL A 54 8.39 -32.09 5.69
CA VAL A 54 8.06 -32.87 4.50
C VAL A 54 6.81 -32.21 3.91
N ALA A 55 6.89 -31.80 2.65
CA ALA A 55 5.73 -31.30 1.92
C ALA A 55 4.69 -32.42 1.80
N GLU A 56 3.64 -32.36 2.61
CA GLU A 56 2.52 -33.30 2.50
C GLU A 56 1.67 -32.97 1.25
N PRO A 57 1.10 -34.00 0.58
CA PRO A 57 0.12 -33.78 -0.49
C PRO A 57 -1.07 -33.00 0.07
N PHE A 58 -1.56 -32.01 -0.67
CA PHE A 58 -2.70 -31.16 -0.32
C PHE A 58 -3.83 -31.97 0.33
N ALA A 59 -3.95 -31.85 1.65
CA ALA A 59 -5.10 -32.36 2.40
C ALA A 59 -6.38 -31.68 1.88
N ARG A 60 -7.46 -32.45 1.79
CA ARG A 60 -8.81 -31.92 1.48
C ARG A 60 -9.11 -30.74 2.39
N GLU A 61 -9.72 -29.70 1.82
CA GLU A 61 -10.25 -28.55 2.56
C GLU A 61 -11.00 -29.05 3.81
N PRO A 62 -10.64 -28.58 5.02
CA PRO A 62 -11.40 -28.93 6.20
C PRO A 62 -12.84 -28.43 6.02
N ALA A 63 -13.80 -29.34 6.18
CA ALA A 63 -15.22 -28.99 6.12
C ALA A 63 -15.52 -27.93 7.19
N LEU A 64 -16.16 -26.84 6.76
CA LEU A 64 -16.65 -25.77 7.64
C LEU A 64 -17.56 -26.39 8.72
N PRO A 65 -17.41 -26.00 10.00
CA PRO A 65 -18.23 -26.56 11.07
C PRO A 65 -19.70 -26.12 10.95
N PRO A 66 -20.70 -27.03 11.05
CA PRO A 66 -22.09 -26.64 10.95
C PRO A 66 -22.72 -26.26 12.31
N ALA A 67 -23.62 -25.27 12.24
CA ALA A 67 -24.63 -24.80 13.20
C ALA A 67 -24.17 -23.96 14.41
N GLY A 68 -24.28 -22.62 14.25
CA GLY A 68 -24.05 -21.59 15.27
C GLY A 68 -23.36 -20.32 14.74
N GLU A 69 -22.93 -20.33 13.47
CA GLU A 69 -22.13 -19.28 12.86
C GLU A 69 -22.86 -17.93 12.76
N LEU A 70 -22.17 -16.87 13.18
CA LEU A 70 -22.59 -15.49 12.99
C LEU A 70 -22.78 -15.23 11.48
N LYS A 71 -23.99 -14.85 11.08
CA LYS A 71 -24.31 -14.39 9.73
C LYS A 71 -24.15 -12.87 9.63
N ILE A 72 -23.85 -12.41 8.42
CA ILE A 72 -23.78 -10.99 8.09
C ILE A 72 -24.54 -10.70 6.81
N ARG A 73 -25.23 -9.56 6.78
CA ARG A 73 -25.95 -9.05 5.60
C ARG A 73 -25.16 -7.89 5.01
N VAL A 74 -24.59 -8.11 3.83
CA VAL A 74 -23.69 -7.15 3.16
C VAL A 74 -24.43 -6.43 2.04
N GLY A 75 -24.53 -5.11 2.10
CA GLY A 75 -25.07 -4.28 1.02
C GLY A 75 -24.11 -4.20 -0.16
N LEU A 76 -24.45 -4.88 -1.27
CA LEU A 76 -23.64 -4.94 -2.49
C LEU A 76 -23.88 -3.74 -3.41
N ALA A 77 -25.16 -3.35 -3.55
CA ALA A 77 -25.58 -2.23 -4.37
C ALA A 77 -26.87 -1.63 -3.79
N THR A 78 -27.05 -0.32 -3.92
CA THR A 78 -28.18 0.40 -3.33
C THR A 78 -28.90 1.28 -4.34
N ASP A 79 -30.19 1.51 -4.09
CA ASP A 79 -31.03 2.45 -4.83
C ASP A 79 -31.18 2.13 -6.33
N LEU A 80 -31.28 0.86 -6.68
CA LEU A 80 -31.49 0.40 -8.06
C LEU A 80 -32.97 0.46 -8.44
N SER A 81 -33.27 0.83 -9.69
CA SER A 81 -34.64 0.79 -10.22
C SER A 81 -35.05 -0.61 -10.70
N THR A 82 -34.07 -1.43 -11.07
CA THR A 82 -34.24 -2.82 -11.49
C THR A 82 -33.02 -3.61 -11.07
N VAL A 83 -33.20 -4.88 -10.74
CA VAL A 83 -32.12 -5.85 -10.51
C VAL A 83 -32.37 -7.06 -11.39
N THR A 84 -31.32 -7.56 -12.04
CA THR A 84 -31.40 -8.82 -12.80
C THR A 84 -30.51 -9.85 -12.15
N VAL A 85 -31.11 -10.94 -11.70
CA VAL A 85 -30.40 -12.12 -11.23
C VAL A 85 -30.37 -13.13 -12.38
N PRO A 86 -29.22 -13.32 -13.06
CA PRO A 86 -29.10 -14.35 -14.09
C PRO A 86 -29.38 -15.74 -13.49
N CYS A 87 -30.06 -16.59 -14.26
CA CYS A 87 -30.07 -18.03 -14.05
C CYS A 87 -29.01 -18.68 -14.97
N CYS A 88 -28.62 -19.94 -14.79
CA CYS A 88 -27.75 -20.39 -13.71
C CYS A 88 -26.59 -21.18 -14.35
N ASP A 89 -25.43 -21.21 -13.68
CA ASP A 89 -24.43 -22.27 -13.85
C ASP A 89 -24.71 -23.47 -12.88
N GLY A 90 -25.95 -23.60 -12.32
CA GLY A 90 -26.39 -24.64 -11.35
C GLY A 90 -27.82 -24.45 -10.78
N GLU A 91 -28.42 -25.42 -10.08
CA GLU A 91 -29.79 -25.25 -9.51
C GLU A 91 -29.86 -24.08 -8.51
N VAL A 92 -30.85 -23.19 -8.62
CA VAL A 92 -31.11 -22.10 -7.67
C VAL A 92 -32.54 -22.25 -7.17
N SER A 93 -32.71 -22.47 -5.87
CA SER A 93 -34.02 -22.42 -5.21
C SER A 93 -34.28 -20.97 -4.81
N THR A 94 -35.20 -20.30 -5.50
CA THR A 94 -35.66 -18.97 -5.05
C THR A 94 -36.63 -19.18 -3.91
N VAL A 95 -36.52 -18.40 -2.83
CA VAL A 95 -37.50 -18.43 -1.73
C VAL A 95 -38.16 -17.07 -1.66
N LEU A 96 -39.47 -17.04 -1.92
CA LEU A 96 -40.28 -15.84 -1.74
C LEU A 96 -40.30 -15.42 -0.26
N GLY A 97 -40.61 -14.16 0.04
CA GLY A 97 -40.72 -13.65 1.42
C GLY A 97 -41.75 -14.39 2.30
N ASP A 98 -42.64 -15.19 1.71
CA ASP A 98 -43.61 -16.07 2.37
C ASP A 98 -43.15 -17.55 2.46
N GLY A 99 -41.92 -17.85 2.04
CA GLY A 99 -41.35 -19.19 2.03
C GLY A 99 -41.66 -20.02 0.77
N THR A 100 -42.42 -19.48 -0.19
CA THR A 100 -42.79 -20.22 -1.40
C THR A 100 -41.57 -20.41 -2.32
N PRO A 101 -41.21 -21.64 -2.71
CA PRO A 101 -40.12 -21.87 -3.65
C PRO A 101 -40.50 -21.46 -5.07
N LEU A 102 -39.65 -20.69 -5.74
CA LEU A 102 -39.78 -20.38 -7.18
C LEU A 102 -38.61 -21.02 -7.94
N ALA A 103 -38.94 -21.90 -8.89
CA ALA A 103 -37.94 -22.57 -9.71
C ALA A 103 -37.28 -21.55 -10.65
N ALA A 104 -36.04 -21.15 -10.37
CA ALA A 104 -35.29 -20.22 -11.21
C ALA A 104 -34.71 -20.94 -12.44
N MET A 105 -35.54 -21.20 -13.47
CA MET A 105 -35.09 -21.84 -14.72
C MET A 105 -34.81 -20.84 -15.87
N ALA A 106 -34.81 -19.54 -15.57
CA ALA A 106 -34.53 -18.41 -16.49
C ALA A 106 -34.13 -17.18 -15.66
N PRO A 107 -33.38 -16.20 -16.22
CA PRO A 107 -33.03 -14.98 -15.52
C PRO A 107 -34.26 -14.30 -14.92
N VAL A 108 -34.12 -13.83 -13.69
CA VAL A 108 -35.18 -13.20 -12.92
C VAL A 108 -34.90 -11.70 -12.85
N ARG A 109 -35.80 -10.89 -13.41
CA ARG A 109 -35.75 -9.44 -13.30
C ARG A 109 -36.72 -8.97 -12.22
N VAL A 110 -36.27 -8.07 -11.37
CA VAL A 110 -37.02 -7.57 -10.22
C VAL A 110 -37.06 -6.05 -10.25
N GLU A 111 -38.24 -5.49 -10.03
CA GLU A 111 -38.54 -4.07 -10.04
C GLU A 111 -39.50 -3.73 -8.89
N PRO A 112 -39.54 -2.50 -8.37
CA PRO A 112 -40.61 -2.06 -7.48
C PRO A 112 -41.98 -2.19 -8.18
N ALA A 113 -42.99 -2.74 -7.50
CA ALA A 113 -44.33 -2.81 -8.08
C ALA A 113 -44.93 -1.40 -8.21
N PRO A 114 -45.70 -1.07 -9.28
CA PRO A 114 -46.22 0.30 -9.48
C PRO A 114 -47.11 0.83 -8.36
N ALA A 115 -47.84 -0.04 -7.66
CA ALA A 115 -48.68 0.32 -6.52
C ALA A 115 -47.90 0.50 -5.21
N ALA A 116 -46.68 -0.05 -5.13
CA ALA A 116 -45.84 -0.03 -3.94
C ALA A 116 -45.17 1.35 -3.70
N VAL A 117 -44.98 2.11 -4.77
CA VAL A 117 -44.32 3.42 -4.73
C VAL A 117 -45.39 4.51 -4.57
N GLY A 118 -45.39 5.19 -3.43
CA GLY A 118 -46.27 6.32 -3.22
C GLY A 118 -46.00 7.46 -4.22
N THR A 119 -46.93 8.40 -4.35
CA THR A 119 -46.75 9.60 -5.20
C THR A 119 -45.46 10.32 -4.81
N ALA A 120 -44.58 10.52 -5.79
CA ALA A 120 -43.33 11.25 -5.61
C ALA A 120 -43.60 12.59 -4.91
N TYR A 121 -42.83 12.87 -3.86
CA TYR A 121 -42.83 14.16 -3.20
C TYR A 121 -41.51 14.86 -3.46
N PHE A 122 -41.52 16.17 -3.33
CA PHE A 122 -40.35 16.99 -3.57
C PHE A 122 -39.71 17.32 -2.23
N ARG A 123 -38.39 17.45 -2.22
CA ARG A 123 -37.61 17.98 -1.09
C ARG A 123 -36.64 19.02 -1.59
N LEU A 124 -36.14 19.85 -0.69
CA LEU A 124 -35.05 20.77 -0.98
C LEU A 124 -33.72 20.12 -0.59
N GLN A 125 -32.80 19.99 -1.55
CA GLN A 125 -31.40 19.71 -1.25
C GLN A 125 -30.73 21.02 -0.85
N VAL A 126 -30.24 21.12 0.39
CA VAL A 126 -29.60 22.34 0.90
C VAL A 126 -28.09 22.19 1.05
N GLY A 127 -27.57 20.97 0.95
CA GLY A 127 -26.13 20.70 0.97
C GLY A 127 -25.80 19.25 0.71
N ALA A 128 -24.54 18.99 0.40
CA ALA A 128 -23.94 17.65 0.40
C ALA A 128 -22.56 17.76 1.07
N LEU A 129 -22.42 17.14 2.23
CA LEU A 129 -21.26 17.31 3.10
C LEU A 129 -20.65 15.96 3.38
N LYS A 130 -19.32 15.86 3.40
CA LYS A 130 -18.65 14.58 3.64
C LYS A 130 -18.57 14.23 5.13
N ASP A 131 -18.63 15.25 5.97
CA ASP A 131 -18.65 15.10 7.42
C ASP A 131 -20.09 15.00 7.93
N GLU A 132 -20.38 13.95 8.69
CA GLU A 132 -21.72 13.66 9.17
C GLU A 132 -22.23 14.71 10.17
N VAL A 133 -21.35 15.22 11.04
CA VAL A 133 -21.71 16.20 12.07
C VAL A 133 -22.11 17.51 11.44
N GLN A 134 -21.31 17.97 10.47
CA GLN A 134 -21.62 19.17 9.70
C GLN A 134 -22.92 18.98 8.90
N ALA A 135 -23.14 17.80 8.35
CA ALA A 135 -24.37 17.48 7.63
C ALA A 135 -25.60 17.51 8.55
N ARG A 136 -25.53 16.87 9.73
CA ARG A 136 -26.59 16.90 10.74
C ARG A 136 -26.82 18.31 11.27
N GLY A 137 -25.76 19.07 11.56
CA GLY A 137 -25.87 20.46 12.00
C GLY A 137 -26.46 21.39 10.93
N LEU A 138 -26.16 21.16 9.64
CA LEU A 138 -26.83 21.87 8.54
C LEU A 138 -28.30 21.46 8.44
N ALA A 139 -28.62 20.18 8.63
CA ALA A 139 -29.99 19.69 8.65
C ALA A 139 -30.81 20.37 9.75
N GLU A 140 -30.30 20.41 10.98
CA GLU A 140 -30.96 21.07 12.12
C GLU A 140 -31.23 22.56 11.85
N ARG A 141 -30.21 23.30 11.39
CA ARG A 141 -30.37 24.73 11.06
C ARG A 141 -31.38 24.93 9.93
N ALA A 142 -31.30 24.12 8.88
CA ALA A 142 -32.19 24.26 7.73
C ALA A 142 -33.63 23.86 8.05
N GLY A 143 -33.84 22.85 8.89
CA GLY A 143 -35.16 22.47 9.39
C GLY A 143 -35.77 23.57 10.26
N ALA A 144 -34.97 24.20 11.14
CA ALA A 144 -35.42 25.32 11.95
C ALA A 144 -35.85 26.54 11.11
N ILE A 145 -35.10 26.86 10.05
CA ILE A 145 -35.42 28.00 9.17
C ILE A 145 -36.66 27.72 8.30
N ALA A 146 -36.81 26.48 7.82
CA ALA A 146 -37.92 26.03 6.97
C ALA A 146 -39.21 25.75 7.74
N GLU A 147 -39.13 25.63 9.08
CA GLU A 147 -40.20 25.09 9.92
C GLU A 147 -40.70 23.72 9.38
N ALA A 148 -39.76 22.90 8.91
CA ALA A 148 -40.05 21.64 8.24
C ALA A 148 -38.99 20.58 8.60
N PRO A 149 -39.34 19.27 8.53
CA PRO A 149 -38.40 18.20 8.84
C PRO A 149 -37.18 18.23 7.90
N ALA A 150 -35.99 18.17 8.47
CA ALA A 150 -34.74 18.12 7.76
C ALA A 150 -33.85 16.99 8.29
N ASP A 151 -33.07 16.39 7.42
CA ASP A 151 -32.23 15.25 7.74
C ASP A 151 -31.00 15.19 6.83
N ALA A 152 -29.94 14.58 7.35
CA ALA A 152 -28.72 14.29 6.62
C ALA A 152 -28.65 12.79 6.34
N ARG A 153 -28.62 12.41 5.06
CA ARG A 153 -28.52 11.01 4.64
C ARG A 153 -27.29 10.79 3.81
N PHE A 154 -26.53 9.76 4.14
CA PHE A 154 -25.41 9.38 3.31
C PHE A 154 -25.88 8.88 1.95
N ASP A 155 -25.31 9.42 0.88
CA ASP A 155 -25.46 8.90 -0.47
C ASP A 155 -24.16 8.19 -0.86
N PRO A 156 -24.17 6.84 -0.93
CA PRO A 156 -22.99 6.04 -1.23
C PRO A 156 -22.47 6.23 -2.66
N ARG A 157 -23.26 6.77 -3.58
CA ARG A 157 -22.85 6.98 -4.97
C ARG A 157 -21.91 8.16 -5.13
N ILE A 158 -21.99 9.12 -4.22
CA ILE A 158 -21.21 10.37 -4.25
C ILE A 158 -20.32 10.54 -3.02
N ASP A 159 -20.34 9.60 -2.08
CA ASP A 159 -19.56 9.62 -0.83
C ASP A 159 -19.79 10.91 -0.01
N LEU A 160 -21.06 11.34 0.08
CA LEU A 160 -21.47 12.56 0.79
C LEU A 160 -22.81 12.35 1.52
N TYR A 161 -22.96 13.00 2.67
CA TYR A 161 -24.25 13.20 3.33
C TYR A 161 -25.03 14.31 2.64
N ARG A 162 -26.11 13.94 1.95
CA ARG A 162 -27.08 14.87 1.40
C ARG A 162 -27.96 15.41 2.52
N VAL A 163 -28.04 16.72 2.61
CA VAL A 163 -28.93 17.41 3.55
C VAL A 163 -30.21 17.78 2.82
N ARG A 164 -31.33 17.25 3.31
CA ARG A 164 -32.66 17.40 2.74
C ARG A 164 -33.58 18.16 3.69
N VAL A 165 -34.48 18.96 3.14
CA VAL A 165 -35.43 19.77 3.91
C VAL A 165 -36.83 19.66 3.32
N GLY A 166 -37.80 19.49 4.21
CA GLY A 166 -39.23 19.50 3.92
C GLY A 166 -39.72 18.33 3.08
N ARG A 167 -41.04 18.27 2.88
CA ARG A 167 -41.73 17.28 2.06
C ARG A 167 -42.90 17.97 1.37
N TYR A 168 -42.80 18.16 0.06
CA TYR A 168 -43.74 18.99 -0.70
C TYR A 168 -44.48 18.16 -1.74
N ALA A 169 -45.79 18.38 -1.87
CA ALA A 169 -46.64 17.63 -2.80
C ALA A 169 -46.41 18.01 -4.28
N SER A 170 -45.81 19.17 -4.56
CA SER A 170 -45.48 19.62 -5.91
C SER A 170 -44.11 20.30 -5.96
N ARG A 171 -43.50 20.34 -7.14
CA ARG A 171 -42.24 21.05 -7.39
C ARG A 171 -42.39 22.53 -7.09
N GLU A 172 -43.51 23.16 -7.48
CA GLU A 172 -43.76 24.59 -7.24
C GLU A 172 -43.82 24.91 -5.74
N ALA A 173 -44.37 24.00 -4.92
CA ALA A 173 -44.40 24.16 -3.47
C ALA A 173 -42.99 24.10 -2.87
N ALA A 174 -42.16 23.17 -3.33
CA ALA A 174 -40.75 23.09 -2.93
C ALA A 174 -39.95 24.33 -3.38
N GLU A 175 -40.15 24.79 -4.62
CA GLU A 175 -39.47 25.99 -5.14
C GLU A 175 -39.85 27.27 -4.38
N ARG A 176 -41.12 27.41 -3.96
CA ARG A 176 -41.55 28.53 -3.10
C ARG A 176 -40.81 28.52 -1.76
N GLU A 177 -40.70 27.36 -1.13
CA GLU A 177 -39.97 27.24 0.14
C GLU A 177 -38.47 27.45 -0.06
N GLY A 178 -37.88 26.97 -1.17
CA GLY A 178 -36.48 27.25 -1.52
C GLY A 178 -36.19 28.75 -1.66
N ARG A 179 -37.11 29.52 -2.25
CA ARG A 179 -37.01 31.00 -2.31
C ARG A 179 -37.07 31.65 -0.92
N ARG A 180 -37.92 31.13 -0.02
CA ARG A 180 -38.01 31.59 1.38
C ARG A 180 -36.73 31.28 2.17
N LEU A 181 -36.15 30.09 1.99
CA LEU A 181 -34.87 29.72 2.59
C LEU A 181 -33.73 30.64 2.13
N ALA A 182 -33.69 30.98 0.84
CA ALA A 182 -32.70 31.91 0.30
C ALA A 182 -32.79 33.30 0.94
N GLN A 183 -34.01 33.82 1.16
CA GLN A 183 -34.24 35.09 1.86
C GLN A 183 -33.84 35.06 3.34
N ARG A 184 -33.80 33.87 3.96
CA ARG A 184 -33.40 33.64 5.35
C ARG A 184 -31.94 33.18 5.50
N GLY A 185 -31.12 33.35 4.46
CA GLY A 185 -29.68 33.08 4.50
C GLY A 185 -29.24 31.67 4.09
N LEU A 186 -30.16 30.78 3.73
CA LEU A 186 -29.86 29.46 3.16
C LEU A 186 -30.01 29.50 1.63
N THR A 187 -28.97 30.01 0.97
CA THR A 187 -28.91 30.13 -0.48
C THR A 187 -28.44 28.83 -1.14
N GLY A 188 -28.85 28.60 -2.39
CA GLY A 188 -28.40 27.44 -3.17
C GLY A 188 -29.18 26.14 -2.91
N ALA A 189 -30.38 26.20 -2.31
CA ALA A 189 -31.25 25.04 -2.22
C ALA A 189 -31.90 24.72 -3.58
N TRP A 190 -31.92 23.45 -3.99
CA TRP A 190 -32.62 23.03 -5.22
C TRP A 190 -33.60 21.89 -4.96
N VAL A 191 -34.65 21.85 -5.78
CA VAL A 191 -35.69 20.84 -5.68
C VAL A 191 -35.20 19.52 -6.23
N VAL A 192 -35.36 18.48 -5.43
CA VAL A 192 -35.22 17.08 -5.83
C VAL A 192 -36.56 16.38 -5.70
N ALA A 193 -36.83 15.47 -6.63
CA ALA A 193 -37.91 14.51 -6.46
C ALA A 193 -37.38 13.34 -5.61
N GLU A 194 -38.11 12.98 -4.57
CA GLU A 194 -37.91 11.75 -3.82
C GLU A 194 -39.19 10.89 -3.94
N GLY A 195 -39.03 9.58 -4.08
CA GLY A 195 -40.16 8.65 -4.23
C GLY A 195 -41.12 8.79 -3.05
N GLY A 196 -42.43 8.68 -3.30
CA GLY A 196 -43.40 8.61 -2.23
C GLY A 196 -43.16 7.37 -1.42
N GLY A 197 -42.96 7.54 -0.11
CA GLY A 197 -42.71 6.42 0.81
C GLY A 197 -43.68 5.26 0.56
N LEU A 198 -43.24 4.05 0.86
CA LEU A 198 -43.95 2.86 0.40
C LEU A 198 -45.35 2.75 0.99
N ARG A 199 -46.31 2.50 0.11
CA ARG A 199 -47.65 2.08 0.46
C ARG A 199 -47.79 0.66 -0.06
N GLU A 200 -48.08 -0.29 0.82
CA GLU A 200 -48.24 -1.70 0.44
C GLU A 200 -47.03 -2.24 -0.35
N PRO A 201 -45.88 -2.44 0.32
CA PRO A 201 -44.65 -2.84 -0.36
C PRO A 201 -44.87 -4.12 -1.16
N ALA A 202 -44.45 -4.09 -2.42
CA ALA A 202 -44.51 -5.23 -3.33
C ALA A 202 -43.44 -5.11 -4.42
N LEU A 203 -43.00 -6.26 -4.91
CA LEU A 203 -42.00 -6.41 -5.96
C LEU A 203 -42.66 -6.97 -7.22
N ARG A 204 -42.38 -6.38 -8.38
CA ARG A 204 -42.69 -6.97 -9.68
C ARG A 204 -41.55 -7.90 -10.08
N VAL A 205 -41.86 -9.17 -10.28
CA VAL A 205 -40.90 -10.19 -10.71
C VAL A 205 -41.23 -10.61 -12.14
N THR A 206 -40.23 -10.64 -13.01
CA THR A 206 -40.36 -11.02 -14.42
C THR A 206 -39.41 -12.14 -14.77
N GLN A 207 -39.93 -13.22 -15.33
CA GLN A 207 -39.16 -14.38 -15.77
C GLN A 207 -39.78 -14.98 -17.04
N ARG A 208 -38.96 -15.31 -18.05
CA ARG A 208 -39.42 -15.81 -19.36
C ARG A 208 -40.52 -14.95 -20.01
N GLY A 209 -40.44 -13.63 -19.83
CA GLY A 209 -41.43 -12.68 -20.37
C GLY A 209 -42.77 -12.64 -19.63
N ARG A 210 -42.96 -13.41 -18.55
CA ARG A 210 -44.13 -13.33 -17.68
C ARG A 210 -43.80 -12.50 -16.44
N SER A 211 -44.69 -11.59 -16.05
CA SER A 211 -44.54 -10.75 -14.86
C SER A 211 -45.66 -11.01 -13.85
N TRP A 212 -45.31 -11.07 -12.57
CA TRP A 212 -46.26 -11.16 -11.45
C TRP A 212 -45.79 -10.26 -10.30
N THR A 213 -46.71 -9.95 -9.38
CA THR A 213 -46.42 -9.12 -8.20
C THR A 213 -46.29 -10.01 -6.97
N VAL A 214 -45.24 -9.80 -6.20
CA VAL A 214 -44.96 -10.46 -4.92
C VAL A 214 -45.15 -9.45 -3.80
N PRO A 215 -46.06 -9.67 -2.84
CA PRO A 215 -46.22 -8.77 -1.69
C PRO A 215 -45.00 -8.84 -0.77
N GLY A 216 -44.72 -7.73 -0.08
CA GLY A 216 -43.59 -7.59 0.83
C GLY A 216 -42.41 -6.83 0.24
N ARG A 217 -41.33 -6.79 1.01
CA ARG A 217 -40.15 -5.95 0.73
C ARG A 217 -38.95 -6.73 0.23
N THR A 218 -38.97 -8.05 0.34
CA THR A 218 -37.78 -8.87 0.16
C THR A 218 -38.07 -10.02 -0.79
N LEU A 219 -37.15 -10.26 -1.71
CA LEU A 219 -37.07 -11.46 -2.52
C LEU A 219 -35.70 -12.09 -2.34
N ALA A 220 -35.63 -13.36 -1.94
CA ALA A 220 -34.37 -14.05 -1.67
C ALA A 220 -34.08 -15.15 -2.71
N PHE A 221 -32.81 -15.29 -3.04
CA PHE A 221 -32.25 -16.33 -3.90
C PHE A 221 -31.23 -17.11 -3.07
N ASP A 222 -31.43 -18.42 -2.94
CA ASP A 222 -30.50 -19.31 -2.26
C ASP A 222 -29.68 -20.09 -3.29
N ALA A 223 -28.36 -20.15 -3.11
CA ALA A 223 -27.52 -21.02 -3.90
C ALA A 223 -27.83 -22.48 -3.55
N ALA A 224 -27.88 -23.39 -4.54
CA ALA A 224 -27.91 -24.83 -4.21
C ALA A 224 -26.55 -25.27 -3.67
N GLY A 225 -26.56 -25.96 -2.51
CA GLY A 225 -25.35 -26.47 -1.86
C GLY A 225 -24.31 -25.37 -1.58
N ASP A 226 -23.03 -25.66 -1.86
CA ASP A 226 -21.92 -24.71 -1.73
C ASP A 226 -21.75 -23.79 -2.97
N GLY A 227 -22.80 -23.67 -3.79
CA GLY A 227 -22.82 -22.87 -5.01
C GLY A 227 -22.71 -21.36 -4.76
N ALA A 228 -22.66 -20.60 -5.86
CA ALA A 228 -22.61 -19.15 -5.82
C ALA A 228 -23.62 -18.53 -6.79
N ILE A 229 -24.21 -17.40 -6.41
CA ILE A 229 -25.18 -16.65 -7.21
C ILE A 229 -24.47 -15.49 -7.89
N ARG A 230 -24.67 -15.35 -9.20
CA ARG A 230 -24.15 -14.20 -9.95
C ARG A 230 -25.13 -13.03 -9.86
N VAL A 231 -24.68 -11.85 -9.45
CA VAL A 231 -25.46 -10.60 -9.46
C VAL A 231 -24.51 -9.43 -9.79
N GLU A 232 -24.95 -8.49 -10.62
CA GLU A 232 -24.14 -7.36 -11.11
C GLU A 232 -22.74 -7.78 -11.65
N GLY A 233 -22.66 -8.95 -12.30
CA GLY A 233 -21.44 -9.46 -12.94
C GLY A 233 -20.45 -10.22 -12.04
N ARG A 234 -20.75 -10.42 -10.75
CA ARG A 234 -19.90 -11.13 -9.78
C ARG A 234 -20.64 -12.27 -9.09
N ARG A 235 -19.94 -13.30 -8.62
CA ARG A 235 -20.51 -14.45 -7.89
C ARG A 235 -20.35 -14.27 -6.39
N TYR A 236 -21.39 -14.65 -5.65
CA TYR A 236 -21.45 -14.53 -4.20
C TYR A 236 -21.96 -15.82 -3.58
N ARG A 237 -21.39 -16.22 -2.44
CA ARG A 237 -21.84 -17.38 -1.66
C ARG A 237 -23.09 -17.05 -0.85
N GLY A 238 -23.76 -18.09 -0.38
CA GLY A 238 -24.92 -17.95 0.50
C GLY A 238 -26.15 -17.44 -0.25
N ARG A 239 -26.83 -16.46 0.36
CA ARG A 239 -28.12 -15.93 -0.10
C ARG A 239 -27.96 -14.54 -0.68
N ILE A 240 -28.65 -14.26 -1.80
CA ILE A 240 -28.84 -12.91 -2.32
C ILE A 240 -30.27 -12.46 -2.02
N GLU A 241 -30.42 -11.33 -1.35
CA GLU A 241 -31.69 -10.69 -1.09
C GLU A 241 -31.82 -9.40 -1.88
N ILE A 242 -32.96 -9.21 -2.53
CA ILE A 242 -33.35 -7.94 -3.14
C ILE A 242 -34.34 -7.29 -2.19
N PHE A 243 -33.96 -6.15 -1.64
CA PHE A 243 -34.72 -5.43 -0.61
C PHE A 243 -35.27 -4.11 -1.15
N LEU A 244 -36.57 -3.89 -0.98
CA LEU A 244 -37.28 -2.67 -1.31
C LEU A 244 -37.16 -1.66 -0.16
N ASN A 245 -36.23 -0.70 -0.34
CA ASN A 245 -35.94 0.33 0.64
C ASN A 245 -37.06 1.37 0.73
N GLU A 246 -37.08 2.18 1.80
CA GLU A 246 -38.11 3.20 2.09
C GLU A 246 -38.35 4.25 0.97
N ARG A 247 -37.44 4.34 0.00
CA ARG A 247 -37.53 5.27 -1.14
C ARG A 247 -38.23 4.65 -2.36
N GLY A 248 -38.64 3.39 -2.27
CA GLY A 248 -39.20 2.65 -3.40
C GLY A 248 -38.15 2.20 -4.41
N LEU A 249 -36.90 2.03 -3.96
CA LEU A 249 -35.78 1.53 -4.78
C LEU A 249 -35.24 0.23 -4.18
N LEU A 250 -34.46 -0.50 -4.98
CA LEU A 250 -33.95 -1.83 -4.64
C LEU A 250 -32.51 -1.77 -4.14
N ASN A 251 -32.25 -2.42 -3.01
CA ASN A 251 -30.92 -2.74 -2.51
C ASN A 251 -30.64 -4.23 -2.77
N VAL A 252 -29.42 -4.56 -3.18
CA VAL A 252 -28.94 -5.94 -3.33
C VAL A 252 -28.08 -6.26 -2.11
N ILE A 253 -28.46 -7.33 -1.41
CA ILE A 253 -27.87 -7.72 -0.13
C ILE A 253 -27.37 -9.15 -0.26
N ASN A 254 -26.17 -9.42 0.25
CA ASN A 254 -25.65 -10.77 0.37
C ASN A 254 -25.66 -11.21 1.84
N GLU A 255 -26.47 -12.21 2.17
CA GLU A 255 -26.47 -12.86 3.48
C GLU A 255 -25.63 -14.14 3.44
N LEU A 256 -24.61 -14.21 4.28
CA LEU A 256 -23.70 -15.35 4.37
C LEU A 256 -23.04 -15.45 5.75
N PRO A 257 -22.48 -16.63 6.11
CA PRO A 257 -21.63 -16.75 7.30
C PRO A 257 -20.44 -15.79 7.23
N VAL A 258 -20.08 -15.17 8.36
CA VAL A 258 -18.97 -14.20 8.43
C VAL A 258 -17.65 -14.81 7.92
N GLU A 259 -17.39 -16.09 8.15
CA GLU A 259 -16.19 -16.76 7.65
C GLU A 259 -16.13 -16.78 6.11
N GLN A 260 -17.26 -16.99 5.43
CA GLN A 260 -17.34 -16.95 3.97
C GLN A 260 -17.22 -15.51 3.44
N TYR A 261 -17.79 -14.53 4.15
CA TYR A 261 -17.61 -13.12 3.84
C TYR A 261 -16.13 -12.72 3.85
N LEU A 262 -15.38 -13.16 4.87
CA LEU A 262 -13.97 -12.83 5.01
C LEU A 262 -13.07 -13.38 3.89
N ARG A 263 -13.46 -14.49 3.24
CA ARG A 263 -12.76 -14.99 2.05
C ARG A 263 -12.74 -14.00 0.90
N GLY A 264 -13.75 -13.14 0.79
CA GLY A 264 -13.81 -12.05 -0.20
C GLY A 264 -13.29 -10.70 0.30
N VAL A 265 -13.10 -10.52 1.62
CA VAL A 265 -12.60 -9.27 2.21
C VAL A 265 -11.08 -9.29 2.37
N VAL A 266 -10.54 -10.31 3.03
CA VAL A 266 -9.11 -10.39 3.36
C VAL A 266 -8.22 -10.21 2.13
N PRO A 267 -8.46 -10.89 0.97
CA PRO A 267 -7.62 -10.70 -0.20
C PRO A 267 -7.80 -9.34 -0.90
N ARG A 268 -8.94 -8.65 -0.72
CA ARG A 268 -9.16 -7.30 -1.22
C ARG A 268 -8.46 -6.24 -0.38
N GLU A 269 -8.37 -6.47 0.92
CA GLU A 269 -7.69 -5.59 1.87
C GLU A 269 -6.19 -5.82 1.89
N MET A 270 -5.77 -7.09 1.86
CA MET A 270 -4.36 -7.49 1.85
C MET A 270 -4.16 -8.63 0.83
N GLY A 271 -3.87 -8.23 -0.41
CA GLY A 271 -3.69 -9.13 -1.56
C GLY A 271 -2.57 -10.15 -1.37
N PRO A 272 -2.86 -11.47 -1.30
CA PRO A 272 -1.88 -12.50 -0.98
C PRO A 272 -0.76 -12.68 -2.02
N ALA A 273 -0.98 -12.23 -3.25
CA ALA A 273 0.06 -12.21 -4.30
C ALA A 273 1.21 -11.26 -3.98
N VAL A 274 0.96 -10.22 -3.15
CA VAL A 274 1.97 -9.25 -2.70
C VAL A 274 2.31 -9.47 -1.22
N PHE A 275 1.33 -9.87 -0.42
CA PHE A 275 1.45 -10.10 1.02
C PHE A 275 1.30 -11.59 1.34
N ASP A 276 2.36 -12.35 1.09
CA ASP A 276 2.40 -13.81 1.14
C ASP A 276 2.62 -14.40 2.56
N GLU A 277 2.68 -13.57 3.59
CA GLU A 277 2.93 -14.02 4.96
C GLU A 277 1.62 -14.37 5.70
N LEU A 278 1.47 -15.65 6.07
CA LEU A 278 0.26 -16.20 6.69
C LEU A 278 -0.14 -15.47 7.98
N GLU A 279 0.83 -15.10 8.83
CA GLU A 279 0.55 -14.44 10.11
C GLU A 279 -0.01 -13.02 9.94
N ALA A 280 0.40 -12.30 8.88
CA ALA A 280 -0.20 -11.01 8.56
C ALA A 280 -1.64 -11.19 8.06
N LEU A 281 -1.90 -12.20 7.22
CA LEU A 281 -3.25 -12.51 6.74
C LEU A 281 -4.18 -12.95 7.86
N LYS A 282 -3.67 -13.67 8.86
CA LYS A 282 -4.41 -14.01 10.08
C LYS A 282 -4.75 -12.76 10.89
N ALA A 283 -3.81 -11.82 11.05
CA ALA A 283 -4.08 -10.55 11.74
C ALA A 283 -5.16 -9.74 11.01
N GLN A 284 -5.07 -9.64 9.67
CA GLN A 284 -6.09 -8.99 8.85
C GLN A 284 -7.46 -9.69 8.97
N ALA A 285 -7.50 -11.02 8.99
CA ALA A 285 -8.75 -11.79 9.14
C ALA A 285 -9.44 -11.51 10.49
N VAL A 286 -8.69 -11.54 11.59
CA VAL A 286 -9.23 -11.21 12.93
C VAL A 286 -9.67 -9.75 13.01
N ALA A 287 -8.88 -8.81 12.50
CA ALA A 287 -9.26 -7.38 12.47
C ALA A 287 -10.54 -7.18 11.65
N ALA A 288 -10.63 -7.78 10.47
CA ALA A 288 -11.81 -7.68 9.61
C ALA A 288 -13.05 -8.32 10.24
N ARG A 289 -12.91 -9.51 10.87
CA ARG A 289 -14.01 -10.16 11.61
C ARG A 289 -14.50 -9.29 12.75
N THR A 290 -13.57 -8.71 13.50
CA THR A 290 -13.88 -7.85 14.65
C THR A 290 -14.62 -6.60 14.20
N TYR A 291 -14.15 -5.95 13.13
CA TYR A 291 -14.83 -4.80 12.55
C TYR A 291 -16.25 -5.14 12.10
N ALA A 292 -16.44 -6.26 11.40
CA ALA A 292 -17.74 -6.74 10.97
C ALA A 292 -18.69 -6.97 12.16
N VAL A 293 -18.21 -7.62 13.23
CA VAL A 293 -18.98 -7.86 14.46
C VAL A 293 -19.33 -6.56 15.18
N ALA A 294 -18.39 -5.62 15.28
CA ALA A 294 -18.57 -4.36 16.01
C ALA A 294 -19.57 -3.42 15.32
N ASN A 295 -19.74 -3.52 14.00
CA ASN A 295 -20.59 -2.65 13.19
C ASN A 295 -21.85 -3.35 12.66
N LEU A 296 -22.25 -4.49 13.24
CA LEU A 296 -23.50 -5.16 12.87
C LEU A 296 -24.71 -4.23 13.01
N GLY A 297 -25.54 -4.17 11.98
CA GLY A 297 -26.74 -3.34 11.94
C GLY A 297 -26.51 -1.85 11.72
N GLU A 298 -25.30 -1.38 11.36
CA GLU A 298 -25.03 0.04 11.06
C GLU A 298 -26.01 0.58 9.99
N PHE A 299 -26.39 -0.26 9.02
CA PHE A 299 -27.27 0.09 7.91
C PHE A 299 -28.64 -0.59 7.97
N ARG A 300 -29.13 -0.92 9.18
CA ARG A 300 -30.41 -1.64 9.39
C ARG A 300 -31.59 -1.05 8.61
N ASP A 301 -31.65 0.28 8.48
CA ASP A 301 -32.72 0.99 7.79
C ASP A 301 -32.66 0.82 6.26
N GLU A 302 -31.50 0.44 5.73
CA GLU A 302 -31.26 0.06 4.34
C GLU A 302 -31.38 -1.45 4.10
N GLY A 303 -31.70 -2.21 5.15
CA GLY A 303 -31.94 -3.64 5.11
C GLY A 303 -30.69 -4.50 5.30
N TYR A 304 -29.49 -3.94 5.49
CA TYR A 304 -28.24 -4.72 5.63
C TYR A 304 -27.42 -4.27 6.85
N ASP A 305 -26.39 -5.04 7.20
CA ASP A 305 -25.54 -4.77 8.37
C ASP A 305 -24.33 -3.89 8.03
N ILE A 306 -23.64 -4.23 6.92
CA ILE A 306 -22.38 -3.61 6.50
C ILE A 306 -22.35 -3.37 4.98
N CYS A 307 -21.59 -2.38 4.50
CA CYS A 307 -21.44 -2.10 3.07
C CYS A 307 -20.22 -2.82 2.43
N ALA A 308 -20.28 -3.11 1.13
CA ALA A 308 -19.18 -3.78 0.39
C ALA A 308 -18.06 -2.83 -0.13
N THR A 309 -18.01 -1.59 0.37
CA THR A 309 -17.13 -0.52 -0.16
C THR A 309 -16.04 -0.13 0.85
N PRO A 310 -15.01 0.65 0.45
CA PRO A 310 -13.97 1.13 1.37
C PRO A 310 -14.48 1.97 2.55
N ARG A 311 -15.76 2.38 2.57
CA ARG A 311 -16.37 2.99 3.75
C ARG A 311 -16.44 2.00 4.92
N CYS A 312 -16.73 0.74 4.61
CA CYS A 312 -16.77 -0.34 5.57
C CYS A 312 -15.55 -1.22 5.30
N GLN A 313 -15.72 -2.25 4.46
CA GLN A 313 -14.64 -3.14 4.02
C GLN A 313 -14.87 -3.51 2.57
N VAL A 314 -13.79 -3.63 1.79
CA VAL A 314 -13.92 -4.00 0.38
C VAL A 314 -14.25 -5.49 0.28
N TYR A 315 -15.45 -5.81 -0.21
CA TYR A 315 -15.91 -7.20 -0.37
C TYR A 315 -16.01 -7.59 -1.84
N GLY A 316 -15.21 -8.60 -2.22
CA GLY A 316 -15.03 -9.01 -3.61
C GLY A 316 -15.96 -10.11 -4.13
N GLY A 317 -16.61 -10.86 -3.24
CA GLY A 317 -17.27 -12.12 -3.62
C GLY A 317 -16.28 -13.24 -3.96
N VAL A 318 -16.75 -14.25 -4.69
CA VAL A 318 -16.03 -15.50 -4.97
C VAL A 318 -14.83 -15.29 -5.90
N GLU A 319 -14.91 -14.34 -6.83
CA GLU A 319 -13.83 -14.07 -7.79
C GLU A 319 -12.52 -13.64 -7.14
N ASP A 320 -12.57 -13.11 -5.91
CA ASP A 320 -11.40 -12.58 -5.21
C ASP A 320 -10.88 -13.50 -4.10
N GLU A 321 -11.52 -14.65 -3.87
CA GLU A 321 -11.05 -15.65 -2.90
C GLU A 321 -9.65 -16.17 -3.28
N HIS A 322 -8.84 -16.48 -2.27
CA HIS A 322 -7.47 -16.94 -2.49
C HIS A 322 -7.07 -18.00 -1.44
N PRO A 323 -6.46 -19.14 -1.85
CA PRO A 323 -6.18 -20.25 -0.95
C PRO A 323 -5.38 -19.87 0.31
N LEU A 324 -4.40 -18.96 0.17
CA LEU A 324 -3.59 -18.51 1.30
C LEU A 324 -4.38 -17.69 2.33
N SER A 325 -5.23 -16.75 1.88
CA SER A 325 -6.09 -15.98 2.80
C SER A 325 -7.21 -16.84 3.37
N ASP A 326 -7.74 -17.79 2.60
CA ASP A 326 -8.76 -18.72 3.07
C ASP A 326 -8.23 -19.61 4.21
N ARG A 327 -6.99 -20.08 4.10
CA ARG A 327 -6.28 -20.75 5.21
C ARG A 327 -6.13 -19.85 6.43
N ALA A 328 -5.84 -18.56 6.25
CA ALA A 328 -5.72 -17.60 7.36
C ALA A 328 -7.07 -17.36 8.07
N VAL A 329 -8.14 -17.22 7.29
CA VAL A 329 -9.53 -17.10 7.78
C VAL A 329 -9.89 -18.35 8.59
N ALA A 330 -9.71 -19.55 8.02
CA ALA A 330 -10.02 -20.81 8.67
C ALA A 330 -9.20 -21.03 9.97
N ALA A 331 -7.91 -20.70 9.95
CA ALA A 331 -7.03 -20.84 11.12
C ALA A 331 -7.37 -19.86 12.26
N THR A 332 -8.14 -18.81 11.98
CA THR A 332 -8.59 -17.81 12.96
C THR A 332 -10.11 -17.79 13.11
N ALA A 333 -10.79 -18.86 12.68
CA ALA A 333 -12.25 -18.90 12.66
C ALA A 333 -12.85 -18.59 14.04
N GLY A 334 -13.80 -17.67 14.05
CA GLY A 334 -14.45 -17.19 15.27
C GLY A 334 -13.62 -16.29 16.17
N GLU A 335 -12.33 -16.04 15.92
CA GLU A 335 -11.51 -15.17 16.76
C GLU A 335 -11.74 -13.67 16.44
N VAL A 336 -11.92 -12.88 17.49
CA VAL A 336 -12.09 -11.42 17.46
C VAL A 336 -11.17 -10.74 18.48
N ALA A 337 -10.87 -9.47 18.26
CA ALA A 337 -10.16 -8.61 19.21
C ALA A 337 -11.16 -7.92 20.16
N LEU A 338 -10.96 -8.06 21.46
CA LEU A 338 -11.81 -7.52 22.51
C LEU A 338 -11.03 -6.50 23.35
N TYR A 339 -11.71 -5.45 23.78
CA TYR A 339 -11.25 -4.54 24.84
C TYR A 339 -12.34 -4.45 25.90
N GLU A 340 -12.01 -4.74 27.15
CA GLU A 340 -12.98 -4.81 28.26
C GLU A 340 -14.18 -5.71 27.92
N GLY A 341 -13.93 -6.86 27.27
CA GLY A 341 -14.93 -7.87 26.92
C GLY A 341 -15.84 -7.49 25.74
N ARG A 342 -15.61 -6.36 25.07
CA ARG A 342 -16.40 -5.91 23.91
C ARG A 342 -15.56 -5.90 22.63
N PRO A 343 -16.12 -6.28 21.46
CA PRO A 343 -15.45 -6.13 20.18
C PRO A 343 -14.94 -4.70 19.98
N ILE A 344 -13.70 -4.55 19.55
CA ILE A 344 -13.11 -3.25 19.26
C ILE A 344 -13.57 -2.69 17.90
N ASP A 345 -13.50 -1.38 17.74
CA ASP A 345 -13.51 -0.75 16.40
C ASP A 345 -12.15 -1.01 15.73
N ALA A 346 -12.02 -2.18 15.08
CA ALA A 346 -10.78 -2.68 14.50
C ALA A 346 -10.40 -1.95 13.20
N LEU A 347 -10.18 -0.64 13.28
CA LEU A 347 -9.75 0.18 12.15
C LEU A 347 -8.39 -0.29 11.61
N TYR A 348 -8.22 -0.26 10.29
CA TYR A 348 -6.98 -0.62 9.62
C TYR A 348 -6.77 0.20 8.35
N SER A 349 -5.52 0.40 7.93
CA SER A 349 -5.19 1.13 6.70
C SER A 349 -3.95 0.57 6.02
N SER A 350 -3.79 0.86 4.73
CA SER A 350 -2.72 0.32 3.89
C SER A 350 -1.34 0.55 4.49
N THR A 351 -0.91 1.82 4.57
CA THR A 351 0.45 2.18 4.98
C THR A 351 0.36 3.35 5.95
N CYS A 352 0.98 3.24 7.12
CA CYS A 352 0.88 4.27 8.16
C CYS A 352 1.97 5.37 8.02
N GLY A 353 2.99 5.16 7.19
CA GLY A 353 4.09 6.10 6.99
C GLY A 353 5.17 6.02 8.06
N GLY A 354 5.23 4.90 8.80
CA GLY A 354 6.17 4.66 9.89
C GLY A 354 5.62 4.88 11.31
N HIS A 355 4.42 5.43 11.47
CA HIS A 355 3.77 5.60 12.78
C HIS A 355 2.25 5.70 12.64
N THR A 356 1.50 5.00 13.50
CA THR A 356 0.03 5.11 13.53
C THR A 356 -0.41 6.30 14.37
N GLU A 357 -1.69 6.67 14.33
CA GLU A 357 -2.19 7.88 14.98
C GLU A 357 -3.28 7.56 16.02
N ASN A 358 -3.44 8.47 16.98
CA ASN A 358 -4.56 8.44 17.91
C ASN A 358 -5.89 8.65 17.16
N VAL A 359 -6.91 7.85 17.50
CA VAL A 359 -8.19 7.87 16.77
C VAL A 359 -8.83 9.26 16.74
N GLU A 360 -8.77 10.04 17.83
CA GLU A 360 -9.40 11.35 17.94
C GLU A 360 -8.76 12.43 17.04
N VAL A 361 -7.52 12.25 16.60
CA VAL A 361 -6.86 13.20 15.67
C VAL A 361 -7.45 13.07 14.28
N VAL A 362 -7.82 11.84 13.89
CA VAL A 362 -8.28 11.51 12.54
C VAL A 362 -9.81 11.45 12.45
N PHE A 363 -10.44 11.01 13.54
CA PHE A 363 -11.89 10.94 13.73
C PHE A 363 -12.27 11.68 15.03
N PRO A 364 -12.47 13.02 14.98
CA PRO A 364 -12.63 13.88 16.17
C PRO A 364 -13.71 13.49 17.17
N LEU A 365 -14.72 12.72 16.75
CA LEU A 365 -15.78 12.23 17.62
C LEU A 365 -15.51 10.85 18.26
N LYS A 366 -14.55 10.09 17.73
CA LYS A 366 -14.25 8.75 18.25
C LYS A 366 -13.31 8.86 19.45
N ARG A 367 -13.55 8.03 20.46
CA ARG A 367 -12.67 7.84 21.61
C ARG A 367 -12.51 6.34 21.83
N ALA A 368 -11.28 5.84 21.75
CA ALA A 368 -10.98 4.43 21.97
C ALA A 368 -9.58 4.30 22.58
N ALA A 369 -9.50 3.73 23.78
CA ALA A 369 -8.25 3.57 24.51
C ALA A 369 -7.26 2.61 23.81
N TYR A 370 -7.78 1.66 23.02
CA TYR A 370 -7.01 0.71 22.24
C TYR A 370 -6.51 1.27 20.89
N LEU A 371 -7.02 2.41 20.40
CA LEU A 371 -6.57 3.07 19.17
C LEU A 371 -5.65 4.26 19.49
N ARG A 372 -4.39 3.94 19.76
CA ARG A 372 -3.33 4.90 20.08
C ARG A 372 -2.20 4.79 19.08
N GLY A 373 -1.56 5.92 18.80
CA GLY A 373 -0.41 5.95 17.90
C GLY A 373 0.74 5.12 18.43
N VAL A 374 1.25 4.22 17.60
CA VAL A 374 2.42 3.38 17.86
C VAL A 374 3.42 3.47 16.70
N PRO A 375 4.73 3.38 16.97
CA PRO A 375 5.73 3.25 15.93
C PRO A 375 5.48 2.00 15.06
N CYS A 376 5.55 2.14 13.75
CA CYS A 376 5.52 1.02 12.81
C CYS A 376 6.93 0.50 12.54
N MET A 377 7.65 0.24 13.62
CA MET A 377 9.02 -0.21 13.61
C MET A 377 9.29 -0.85 14.96
N GLU A 378 9.99 -1.97 14.93
CA GLU A 378 10.61 -2.54 16.12
C GLU A 378 12.12 -2.32 16.06
N GLY A 379 12.73 -2.15 17.23
CA GLY A 379 14.17 -1.95 17.37
C GLY A 379 14.98 -3.15 16.87
N GLY A 380 16.29 -2.93 16.72
CA GLY A 380 17.25 -3.95 16.29
C GLY A 380 17.58 -3.84 14.81
N VAL A 381 18.68 -3.14 14.51
CA VAL A 381 19.30 -3.15 13.19
C VAL A 381 20.51 -4.06 13.25
N SER A 382 20.49 -5.14 12.47
CA SER A 382 21.63 -6.05 12.39
C SER A 382 22.76 -5.36 11.63
N ARG A 383 24.00 -5.55 12.09
CA ARG A 383 25.18 -4.97 11.43
C ARG A 383 25.98 -6.07 10.75
N LEU A 384 26.25 -5.90 9.47
CA LEU A 384 27.18 -6.74 8.72
C LEU A 384 28.42 -5.90 8.37
N ALA A 385 29.55 -6.27 8.93
CA ALA A 385 30.83 -5.64 8.62
C ALA A 385 31.36 -6.14 7.27
N GLY A 386 32.07 -5.27 6.55
CA GLY A 386 32.87 -5.64 5.39
C GLY A 386 34.35 -5.36 5.64
N ASP A 387 35.22 -6.05 4.91
CA ASP A 387 36.68 -5.94 5.04
C ASP A 387 37.32 -4.92 4.07
N LEU A 388 36.53 -4.27 3.22
CA LEU A 388 37.02 -3.15 2.40
C LEU A 388 37.05 -1.83 3.21
N PRO A 389 38.02 -0.94 2.94
CA PRO A 389 37.99 0.43 3.48
C PRO A 389 36.70 1.15 3.07
N SER A 390 36.08 1.87 3.99
CA SER A 390 34.86 2.64 3.70
C SER A 390 35.08 3.66 2.57
N GLY A 391 34.13 3.72 1.63
CA GLY A 391 34.16 4.69 0.53
C GLY A 391 34.73 4.17 -0.80
N VAL A 392 35.28 2.95 -0.86
CA VAL A 392 35.65 2.35 -2.16
C VAL A 392 34.38 2.12 -2.99
N THR A 393 34.37 2.62 -4.22
CA THR A 393 33.21 2.53 -5.12
C THR A 393 32.97 1.12 -5.64
N PHE A 394 31.72 0.80 -5.93
CA PHE A 394 31.33 -0.36 -6.71
C PHE A 394 31.32 0.00 -8.20
N PRO A 395 31.77 -0.90 -9.11
CA PRO A 395 32.24 -2.26 -8.84
C PRO A 395 33.73 -2.37 -8.47
N ARG A 396 34.50 -1.27 -8.49
CA ARG A 396 35.97 -1.27 -8.28
C ARG A 396 36.45 -2.10 -7.09
N GLY A 397 35.79 -2.00 -5.93
CA GLY A 397 36.17 -2.77 -4.74
C GLY A 397 36.01 -4.29 -4.93
N LEU A 398 34.97 -4.72 -5.66
CA LEU A 398 34.68 -6.12 -5.96
C LEU A 398 35.65 -6.65 -7.02
N THR A 399 35.83 -5.91 -8.12
CA THR A 399 36.70 -6.31 -9.23
C THR A 399 38.18 -6.28 -8.85
N THR A 400 38.61 -5.40 -7.95
CA THR A 400 39.99 -5.41 -7.42
C THR A 400 40.22 -6.64 -6.54
N ARG A 401 39.20 -7.11 -5.82
CA ARG A 401 39.28 -8.33 -5.03
C ARG A 401 39.33 -9.57 -5.92
N LEU A 402 38.44 -9.63 -6.90
CA LEU A 402 38.38 -10.74 -7.85
C LEU A 402 39.65 -10.78 -8.70
N LEU A 403 40.06 -9.64 -9.25
CA LEU A 403 41.16 -9.50 -10.20
C LEU A 403 42.12 -8.41 -9.69
N PRO A 404 43.01 -8.70 -8.74
CA PRO A 404 43.96 -7.71 -8.23
C PRO A 404 44.85 -7.16 -9.34
N PRO A 405 45.06 -5.82 -9.40
CA PRO A 405 45.99 -5.24 -10.37
C PRO A 405 47.41 -5.71 -10.04
N PRO A 406 48.22 -6.08 -11.05
CA PRO A 406 49.59 -6.49 -10.81
C PRO A 406 50.44 -5.31 -10.30
N PRO A 407 51.37 -5.55 -9.36
CA PRO A 407 52.20 -4.49 -8.80
C PRO A 407 53.07 -3.84 -9.88
N GLY A 408 53.16 -2.52 -9.87
CA GLY A 408 53.99 -1.73 -10.79
C GLY A 408 53.40 -1.55 -12.20
N ALA A 409 52.25 -2.15 -12.51
CA ALA A 409 51.57 -1.91 -13.79
C ALA A 409 50.74 -0.62 -13.77
N SER A 410 50.62 0.03 -14.92
CA SER A 410 49.81 1.25 -15.11
C SER A 410 49.12 1.27 -16.47
N GLY A 411 48.02 2.01 -16.58
CA GLY A 411 47.31 2.20 -17.85
C GLY A 411 46.78 0.89 -18.43
N ALA A 412 46.93 0.70 -19.74
CA ALA A 412 46.42 -0.46 -20.47
C ALA A 412 46.97 -1.81 -19.95
N ALA A 413 48.21 -1.84 -19.44
CA ALA A 413 48.82 -3.05 -18.90
C ALA A 413 48.07 -3.61 -17.68
N VAL A 414 47.43 -2.74 -16.87
CA VAL A 414 46.60 -3.16 -15.74
C VAL A 414 45.35 -3.89 -16.24
N LEU A 415 44.66 -3.30 -17.22
CA LEU A 415 43.46 -3.89 -17.80
C LEU A 415 43.79 -5.21 -18.52
N GLU A 416 44.87 -5.25 -19.31
CA GLU A 416 45.34 -6.46 -19.99
C GLU A 416 45.50 -7.62 -19.00
N ALA A 417 46.29 -7.42 -17.94
CA ALA A 417 46.58 -8.45 -16.97
C ALA A 417 45.33 -8.97 -16.26
N ARG A 418 44.38 -8.07 -15.94
CA ARG A 418 43.13 -8.43 -15.27
C ARG A 418 42.17 -9.17 -16.20
N LEU A 419 42.06 -8.78 -17.47
CA LEU A 419 41.28 -9.50 -18.47
C LEU A 419 41.83 -10.91 -18.72
N ARG A 420 43.16 -11.06 -18.79
CA ARG A 420 43.80 -12.38 -18.90
C ARG A 420 43.56 -13.26 -17.68
N ALA A 421 43.73 -12.69 -16.48
CA ALA A 421 43.43 -13.40 -15.23
C ALA A 421 41.96 -13.87 -15.19
N LEU A 422 41.04 -13.06 -15.75
CA LEU A 422 39.63 -13.44 -15.87
C LEU A 422 39.43 -14.58 -16.89
N ALA A 423 40.06 -14.50 -18.07
CA ALA A 423 40.02 -15.57 -19.07
C ALA A 423 40.56 -16.89 -18.49
N THR A 424 41.68 -16.86 -17.77
CA THR A 424 42.23 -18.04 -17.07
C THR A 424 41.24 -18.60 -16.06
N ARG A 425 40.58 -17.76 -15.25
CA ARG A 425 39.56 -18.21 -14.30
C ARG A 425 38.34 -18.84 -14.98
N ALA A 426 37.98 -18.34 -16.17
CA ALA A 426 36.91 -18.91 -16.99
C ALA A 426 37.33 -20.21 -17.72
N GLY A 427 38.58 -20.65 -17.60
CA GLY A 427 39.10 -21.83 -18.30
C GLY A 427 39.38 -21.60 -19.78
N LEU A 428 39.48 -20.35 -20.22
CA LEU A 428 39.75 -19.99 -21.61
C LEU A 428 41.26 -19.96 -21.89
N ALA A 429 41.63 -20.27 -23.14
CA ALA A 429 43.00 -20.14 -23.61
C ALA A 429 43.42 -18.66 -23.65
N VAL A 430 44.59 -18.35 -23.10
CA VAL A 430 45.12 -16.97 -23.09
C VAL A 430 46.09 -16.80 -24.25
N GLY A 431 45.69 -16.06 -25.28
CA GLY A 431 46.52 -15.76 -26.46
C GLY A 431 47.70 -14.81 -26.16
N THR A 432 48.56 -14.55 -27.14
CA THR A 432 49.77 -13.71 -26.99
C THR A 432 49.57 -12.24 -27.34
N ASP A 433 48.43 -11.86 -27.93
CA ASP A 433 48.12 -10.49 -28.35
C ASP A 433 48.23 -9.51 -27.19
N ARG A 434 48.75 -8.30 -27.37
CA ARG A 434 48.93 -7.29 -26.32
C ARG A 434 47.88 -6.18 -26.39
N LEU A 435 47.58 -5.54 -25.26
CA LEU A 435 46.77 -4.33 -25.20
C LEU A 435 47.69 -3.13 -24.91
N GLY A 436 48.09 -2.42 -25.97
CA GLY A 436 49.01 -1.29 -25.92
C GLY A 436 48.36 0.02 -25.45
N SER A 437 47.06 0.21 -25.69
CA SER A 437 46.32 1.41 -25.27
C SER A 437 44.91 1.11 -24.75
N LEU A 438 44.29 2.13 -24.16
CA LEU A 438 42.89 2.11 -23.74
C LEU A 438 41.94 2.63 -24.83
N ALA A 439 42.41 2.76 -26.07
CA ALA A 439 41.56 3.12 -27.20
C ALA A 439 40.48 2.06 -27.39
N ARG A 440 39.22 2.48 -27.53
CA ARG A 440 38.08 1.56 -27.63
C ARG A 440 38.20 0.56 -28.76
N ARG A 441 38.77 0.96 -29.90
CA ARG A 441 39.05 0.06 -31.03
C ARG A 441 39.97 -1.08 -30.61
N GLU A 442 41.05 -0.76 -29.92
CA GLU A 442 42.05 -1.73 -29.49
C GLU A 442 41.50 -2.65 -28.39
N VAL A 443 40.79 -2.09 -27.41
CA VAL A 443 40.07 -2.88 -26.38
C VAL A 443 39.06 -3.82 -27.04
N THR A 444 38.28 -3.34 -28.00
CA THR A 444 37.28 -4.15 -28.72
C THR A 444 37.93 -5.35 -29.41
N ARG A 445 39.00 -5.12 -30.19
CA ARG A 445 39.76 -6.20 -30.85
C ARG A 445 40.35 -7.17 -29.84
N PHE A 446 40.94 -6.66 -28.76
CA PHE A 446 41.55 -7.47 -27.72
C PHE A 446 40.51 -8.37 -27.01
N LEU A 447 39.32 -7.84 -26.69
CA LEU A 447 38.21 -8.63 -26.15
C LEU A 447 37.72 -9.69 -27.12
N GLY A 448 37.58 -9.33 -28.41
CA GLY A 448 37.17 -10.26 -29.46
C GLY A 448 38.12 -11.45 -29.63
N SER A 449 39.44 -11.20 -29.53
CA SER A 449 40.47 -12.23 -29.58
C SER A 449 40.49 -13.07 -28.29
N LEU A 450 40.56 -12.40 -27.13
CA LEU A 450 40.76 -13.08 -25.84
C LEU A 450 39.57 -13.95 -25.41
N PHE A 451 38.34 -13.56 -25.77
CA PHE A 451 37.11 -14.24 -25.37
C PHE A 451 36.36 -14.88 -26.54
N ASP A 452 36.97 -14.94 -27.73
CA ASP A 452 36.40 -15.50 -28.98
C ASP A 452 35.05 -14.88 -29.43
N LEU A 453 34.77 -13.64 -29.00
CA LEU A 453 33.51 -12.95 -29.27
C LEU A 453 33.37 -12.50 -30.74
N ALA A 454 34.45 -12.57 -31.52
CA ALA A 454 34.41 -12.25 -32.95
C ALA A 454 33.59 -13.27 -33.75
N ALA A 455 33.55 -14.54 -33.34
CA ALA A 455 32.66 -15.53 -33.92
C ALA A 455 31.19 -15.22 -33.58
N ASP A 456 30.91 -14.92 -32.31
CA ASP A 456 29.57 -14.59 -31.83
C ASP A 456 28.99 -13.36 -32.51
N ALA A 457 29.80 -12.29 -32.64
CA ALA A 457 29.40 -11.08 -33.34
C ALA A 457 29.00 -11.35 -34.80
N ARG A 458 29.67 -12.28 -35.49
CA ARG A 458 29.34 -12.64 -36.87
C ARG A 458 28.06 -13.47 -36.99
N LEU A 459 27.77 -14.30 -36.00
CA LEU A 459 26.64 -15.23 -36.02
C LEU A 459 25.35 -14.63 -35.45
N PHE A 460 25.44 -13.80 -34.42
CA PHE A 460 24.31 -13.33 -33.62
C PHE A 460 24.00 -11.84 -33.77
N LEU A 461 24.68 -11.16 -34.69
CA LEU A 461 24.43 -9.75 -35.00
C LEU A 461 24.07 -9.56 -36.49
N PRO A 462 22.78 -9.36 -36.81
CA PRO A 462 22.35 -8.88 -38.12
C PRO A 462 23.09 -7.60 -38.52
N ARG A 463 23.28 -7.38 -39.82
CA ARG A 463 23.99 -6.19 -40.31
C ARG A 463 23.24 -4.90 -39.97
N GLU A 464 21.92 -4.98 -39.90
CA GLU A 464 21.02 -3.89 -39.56
C GLU A 464 21.21 -3.44 -38.10
N ASP A 465 21.50 -4.38 -37.19
CA ASP A 465 21.74 -4.10 -35.77
C ASP A 465 23.00 -3.24 -35.57
N VAL A 466 24.00 -3.36 -36.46
CA VAL A 466 25.25 -2.57 -36.35
C VAL A 466 24.96 -1.07 -36.43
N ALA A 467 24.18 -0.66 -37.43
CA ALA A 467 23.79 0.74 -37.61
C ALA A 467 22.83 1.24 -36.51
N TYR A 468 22.00 0.34 -35.97
CA TYR A 468 21.07 0.67 -34.88
C TYR A 468 21.80 0.88 -33.54
N LEU A 469 22.75 0.01 -33.21
CA LEU A 469 23.46 0.02 -31.93
C LEU A 469 24.61 1.02 -31.87
N LEU A 470 25.25 1.28 -33.01
CA LEU A 470 26.33 2.25 -33.13
C LEU A 470 25.80 3.50 -33.82
N ALA A 471 25.26 4.45 -33.04
CA ALA A 471 24.64 5.66 -33.58
C ALA A 471 25.57 6.50 -34.48
N ASN A 472 26.88 6.49 -34.20
CA ASN A 472 27.91 7.15 -34.99
C ASN A 472 29.15 6.23 -35.07
N PRO A 473 29.16 5.22 -35.95
CA PRO A 473 30.29 4.31 -36.08
C PRO A 473 31.47 5.05 -36.73
N PRO A 474 32.72 4.86 -36.27
CA PRO A 474 33.87 5.47 -36.91
C PRO A 474 34.04 4.94 -38.33
N ALA A 475 34.29 5.84 -39.29
CA ALA A 475 34.29 5.51 -40.72
C ALA A 475 35.48 4.64 -41.14
N ASP A 476 36.53 4.57 -40.33
CA ASP A 476 37.78 3.84 -40.57
C ASP A 476 37.84 2.45 -39.94
N TRP A 477 36.74 2.02 -39.29
CA TRP A 477 36.64 0.68 -38.71
C TRP A 477 36.14 -0.32 -39.75
N GLU A 478 36.77 -1.50 -39.76
CA GLU A 478 36.39 -2.57 -40.67
C GLU A 478 35.01 -3.15 -40.30
N ALA A 479 34.29 -3.73 -41.25
CA ALA A 479 32.94 -4.26 -41.02
C ALA A 479 32.88 -5.29 -39.87
N GLY A 480 33.92 -6.12 -39.73
CA GLY A 480 34.03 -7.07 -38.61
C GLY A 480 34.25 -6.41 -37.26
N GLU A 481 34.92 -5.26 -37.23
CA GLU A 481 35.18 -4.48 -36.01
C GLU A 481 33.92 -3.75 -35.56
N LEU A 482 33.18 -3.19 -36.50
CA LEU A 482 31.87 -2.58 -36.25
C LEU A 482 30.87 -3.62 -35.74
N ALA A 483 30.85 -4.82 -36.34
CA ALA A 483 30.02 -5.92 -35.86
C ALA A 483 30.40 -6.34 -34.43
N LEU A 484 31.69 -6.50 -34.14
CA LEU A 484 32.16 -6.84 -32.80
C LEU A 484 31.83 -5.76 -31.78
N ALA A 485 32.04 -4.48 -32.11
CA ALA A 485 31.71 -3.37 -31.23
C ALA A 485 30.21 -3.32 -30.91
N ALA A 486 29.37 -3.44 -31.93
CA ALA A 486 27.92 -3.50 -31.77
C ALA A 486 27.48 -4.72 -30.95
N TYR A 487 28.14 -5.87 -31.13
CA TYR A 487 27.87 -7.06 -30.32
C TYR A 487 28.23 -6.87 -28.84
N LEU A 488 29.36 -6.21 -28.54
CA LEU A 488 29.74 -5.86 -27.16
C LEU A 488 28.73 -4.90 -26.53
N VAL A 489 28.18 -3.95 -27.30
CA VAL A 489 27.09 -3.07 -26.85
C VAL A 489 25.80 -3.85 -26.59
N LYS A 490 25.39 -4.70 -27.55
CA LYS A 490 24.21 -5.57 -27.43
C LYS A 490 24.27 -6.47 -26.20
N SER A 491 25.45 -7.01 -25.92
CA SER A 491 25.72 -7.88 -24.78
C SER A 491 25.90 -7.12 -23.46
N GLY A 492 25.83 -5.78 -23.52
CA GLY A 492 26.03 -4.89 -22.38
C GLY A 492 27.47 -4.84 -21.89
N LEU A 493 28.46 -5.41 -22.57
CA LEU A 493 29.85 -5.44 -22.11
C LEU A 493 30.55 -4.07 -22.25
N LEU A 494 30.19 -3.28 -23.28
CA LEU A 494 30.68 -1.92 -23.48
C LEU A 494 29.51 -0.96 -23.77
N ALA A 495 29.72 0.33 -23.50
CA ALA A 495 28.77 1.38 -23.88
C ALA A 495 28.98 1.84 -25.33
N ALA A 496 27.92 2.37 -25.94
CA ALA A 496 27.92 2.92 -27.29
C ALA A 496 28.42 4.37 -27.30
N ASP A 497 29.72 4.58 -27.12
CA ASP A 497 30.32 5.93 -27.05
C ASP A 497 31.68 6.03 -27.77
N GLY A 498 31.61 6.14 -29.10
CA GLY A 498 32.69 6.68 -29.97
C GLY A 498 34.13 6.20 -29.72
N GLU A 499 35.11 7.04 -30.11
CA GLU A 499 36.55 6.70 -30.07
C GLU A 499 37.29 7.15 -28.81
N ARG A 500 36.57 7.51 -27.74
CA ARG A 500 37.21 7.96 -26.49
C ARG A 500 37.99 6.81 -25.81
N LEU A 501 39.04 7.16 -25.07
CA LEU A 501 39.74 6.20 -24.21
C LEU A 501 38.79 5.62 -23.15
N LEU A 502 38.90 4.32 -22.87
CA LEU A 502 38.09 3.65 -21.85
C LEU A 502 38.43 4.20 -20.45
N GLY A 503 37.46 4.84 -19.80
CA GLY A 503 37.65 5.48 -18.50
C GLY A 503 37.89 4.47 -17.37
N PRO A 504 38.47 4.88 -16.22
CA PRO A 504 38.73 3.98 -15.11
C PRO A 504 37.48 3.25 -14.59
N ASP A 505 36.35 3.94 -14.45
CA ASP A 505 35.11 3.31 -14.00
C ASP A 505 34.52 2.35 -15.06
N GLU A 506 34.66 2.69 -16.35
CA GLU A 506 34.25 1.82 -17.45
C GLU A 506 35.07 0.53 -17.51
N GLN A 507 36.36 0.60 -17.18
CA GLN A 507 37.23 -0.58 -17.07
C GLN A 507 36.77 -1.53 -15.96
N GLU A 508 36.40 -1.00 -14.79
CA GLU A 508 35.89 -1.82 -13.68
C GLU A 508 34.53 -2.41 -14.01
N GLU A 509 33.64 -1.66 -14.65
CA GLU A 509 32.35 -2.15 -15.10
C GLU A 509 32.50 -3.27 -16.14
N LEU A 510 33.37 -3.08 -17.14
CA LEU A 510 33.69 -4.11 -18.14
C LEU A 510 34.16 -5.41 -17.48
N LEU A 511 35.07 -5.32 -16.50
CA LEU A 511 35.60 -6.50 -15.80
C LEU A 511 34.52 -7.24 -15.02
N LEU A 512 33.64 -6.53 -14.31
CA LEU A 512 32.53 -7.19 -13.61
C LEU A 512 31.54 -7.83 -14.59
N ARG A 513 31.15 -7.12 -15.65
CA ARG A 513 30.20 -7.63 -16.64
C ARG A 513 30.74 -8.86 -17.36
N LEU A 514 32.01 -8.87 -17.73
CA LEU A 514 32.66 -10.07 -18.27
C LEU A 514 32.70 -11.21 -17.24
N ALA A 515 32.98 -10.93 -15.97
CA ALA A 515 33.00 -11.98 -14.94
C ALA A 515 31.62 -12.63 -14.75
N LEU A 516 30.55 -11.84 -14.85
CA LEU A 516 29.17 -12.33 -14.84
C LEU A 516 28.82 -13.09 -16.12
N TYR A 517 29.18 -12.54 -17.29
CA TYR A 517 28.95 -13.15 -18.60
C TYR A 517 29.61 -14.53 -18.71
N LEU A 518 30.87 -14.63 -18.25
CA LEU A 518 31.65 -15.88 -18.23
C LEU A 518 31.33 -16.80 -17.05
N ARG A 519 30.35 -16.44 -16.20
CA ARG A 519 29.94 -17.21 -15.02
C ARG A 519 31.08 -17.47 -14.02
N VAL A 520 32.15 -16.67 -14.06
CA VAL A 520 33.22 -16.67 -13.04
C VAL A 520 32.68 -16.14 -11.72
N VAL A 521 31.81 -15.13 -11.80
CA VAL A 521 31.02 -14.63 -10.68
C VAL A 521 29.55 -14.88 -10.97
N GLU A 522 28.82 -15.34 -9.97
CA GLU A 522 27.36 -15.42 -9.98
C GLU A 522 26.79 -14.23 -9.19
N ALA A 523 25.76 -13.58 -9.73
CA ALA A 523 24.99 -12.57 -9.00
C ALA A 523 23.60 -13.12 -8.67
N LEU A 524 23.19 -13.02 -7.40
CA LEU A 524 21.88 -13.46 -6.93
C LEU A 524 21.16 -12.30 -6.26
N ASP A 525 19.94 -12.00 -6.70
CA ASP A 525 19.07 -11.00 -6.08
C ASP A 525 18.11 -11.65 -5.10
N GLY A 526 18.05 -11.10 -3.89
CA GLY A 526 17.29 -11.69 -2.81
C GLY A 526 16.73 -10.70 -1.81
N THR A 527 15.85 -11.21 -0.96
CA THR A 527 15.35 -10.44 0.17
C THR A 527 15.83 -11.04 1.48
N LEU A 528 16.46 -10.23 2.33
CA LEU A 528 16.98 -10.66 3.61
C LEU A 528 15.85 -11.19 4.51
N LEU A 529 16.04 -12.37 5.09
CA LEU A 529 15.14 -12.94 6.09
C LEU A 529 15.74 -12.81 7.48
N SER A 530 17.03 -13.13 7.62
CA SER A 530 17.75 -12.98 8.89
C SER A 530 19.26 -12.91 8.66
N LEU A 531 19.94 -12.26 9.61
CA LEU A 531 21.38 -12.28 9.77
C LEU A 531 21.68 -12.95 11.11
N GLY A 532 22.34 -14.10 11.07
CA GLY A 532 22.80 -14.81 12.27
C GLY A 532 24.32 -14.75 12.41
N ASP A 533 24.83 -15.35 13.48
CA ASP A 533 26.26 -15.44 13.74
C ASP A 533 26.91 -16.34 12.67
N GLY A 534 27.59 -15.70 11.70
CA GLY A 534 28.32 -16.40 10.64
C GLY A 534 27.47 -16.84 9.43
N SER A 535 26.19 -16.47 9.36
CA SER A 535 25.36 -16.78 8.19
C SER A 535 24.32 -15.72 7.84
N LEU A 536 23.94 -15.68 6.57
CA LEU A 536 22.96 -14.79 5.98
C LEU A 536 21.88 -15.64 5.30
N ARG A 537 20.61 -15.45 5.67
CA ARG A 537 19.49 -16.17 5.05
C ARG A 537 18.66 -15.22 4.20
N LEU A 538 18.43 -15.57 2.94
CA LEU A 538 17.64 -14.79 1.98
C LEU A 538 16.55 -15.64 1.34
N ARG A 539 15.48 -14.97 0.90
CA ARG A 539 14.53 -15.51 -0.07
C ARG A 539 14.96 -15.14 -1.48
N LEU A 540 15.23 -16.15 -2.31
CA LEU A 540 15.65 -16.07 -3.72
C LEU A 540 14.55 -16.74 -4.56
N GLU A 541 13.86 -15.98 -5.41
CA GLU A 541 12.79 -16.52 -6.30
C GLU A 541 11.71 -17.36 -5.59
N GLY A 542 11.43 -17.06 -4.32
CA GLY A 542 10.46 -17.79 -3.49
C GLY A 542 11.05 -18.89 -2.61
N GLU A 543 12.34 -19.22 -2.79
CA GLU A 543 13.03 -20.22 -1.99
C GLU A 543 13.96 -19.60 -0.94
N ASP A 544 13.94 -20.14 0.28
CA ASP A 544 14.80 -19.69 1.36
C ASP A 544 16.16 -20.38 1.27
N ARG A 545 17.24 -19.61 1.10
CA ARG A 545 18.64 -20.10 1.04
C ARG A 545 19.50 -19.45 2.12
N THR A 546 20.42 -20.23 2.67
CA THR A 546 21.37 -19.78 3.70
C THR A 546 22.79 -19.79 3.14
N PHE A 547 23.53 -18.70 3.39
CA PHE A 547 24.90 -18.50 2.94
C PHE A 547 25.81 -18.30 4.14
N ALA A 548 26.93 -19.03 4.18
CA ALA A 548 27.96 -18.81 5.19
C ALA A 548 28.70 -17.48 4.93
N LEU A 549 28.91 -16.68 5.97
CA LEU A 549 29.68 -15.45 5.90
C LEU A 549 31.17 -15.79 5.94
N PRO A 550 31.96 -15.43 4.92
CA PRO A 550 33.40 -15.65 4.93
C PRO A 550 34.09 -14.65 5.87
N GLY A 551 35.30 -14.98 6.32
CA GLY A 551 36.14 -14.03 7.09
C GLY A 551 36.55 -12.78 6.30
N ARG A 552 36.42 -12.80 4.97
CA ARG A 552 36.67 -11.67 4.07
C ARG A 552 35.48 -11.44 3.16
N LEU A 553 34.64 -10.47 3.51
CA LEU A 553 33.43 -10.13 2.76
C LEU A 553 33.39 -8.65 2.37
N ALA A 554 33.27 -8.36 1.08
CA ALA A 554 33.09 -6.99 0.64
C ALA A 554 31.62 -6.62 0.79
N THR A 555 31.34 -5.55 1.51
CA THR A 555 29.98 -5.04 1.66
C THR A 555 29.85 -3.71 0.95
N PHE A 556 28.74 -3.53 0.24
CA PHE A 556 28.43 -2.32 -0.51
C PHE A 556 27.05 -1.81 -0.12
N ARG A 557 26.95 -0.50 0.10
CA ARG A 557 25.71 0.20 0.40
C ARG A 557 25.34 1.06 -0.79
N ASP A 558 24.19 0.77 -1.39
CA ASP A 558 23.59 1.55 -2.47
C ASP A 558 22.46 2.41 -1.89
N ALA A 559 22.66 3.73 -1.86
CA ALA A 559 21.68 4.69 -1.36
C ALA A 559 21.16 5.63 -2.48
N GLY A 560 21.30 5.23 -3.75
CA GLY A 560 20.75 5.95 -4.90
C GLY A 560 21.61 7.10 -5.46
N LEU A 561 22.57 7.63 -4.70
CA LEU A 561 23.57 8.60 -5.18
C LEU A 561 24.92 7.97 -5.55
N GLY A 562 25.01 6.64 -5.47
CA GLY A 562 26.22 5.86 -5.68
C GLY A 562 26.27 4.66 -4.75
N THR A 563 27.05 3.66 -5.15
CA THR A 563 27.29 2.46 -4.34
C THR A 563 28.72 2.49 -3.82
N ILE A 564 28.87 2.51 -2.49
CA ILE A 564 30.18 2.55 -1.82
C ILE A 564 30.30 1.42 -0.80
N SER A 565 31.52 1.02 -0.52
CA SER A 565 31.80 0.04 0.53
C SER A 565 31.69 0.63 1.93
N GLY A 566 31.32 -0.22 2.87
CA GLY A 566 31.16 0.13 4.29
C GLY A 566 30.23 -0.84 5.02
N PRO A 567 30.11 -0.72 6.36
CA PRO A 567 29.25 -1.58 7.15
C PRO A 567 27.79 -1.43 6.75
N LEU A 568 27.06 -2.54 6.73
CA LEU A 568 25.65 -2.57 6.38
C LEU A 568 24.81 -2.59 7.65
N ALA A 569 23.83 -1.71 7.68
CA ALA A 569 22.75 -1.67 8.65
C ALA A 569 21.56 -2.37 7.98
N LEU A 570 21.20 -3.55 8.47
CA LEU A 570 20.33 -4.50 7.82
C LEU A 570 19.09 -4.84 8.65
N LEU A 571 17.98 -5.07 7.97
CA LEU A 571 16.69 -5.47 8.51
C LEU A 571 16.07 -6.59 7.67
N PRO A 572 15.33 -7.54 8.26
CA PRO A 572 14.48 -8.45 7.49
C PRO A 572 13.60 -7.66 6.51
N GLY A 573 13.55 -8.12 5.26
CA GLY A 573 12.92 -7.44 4.14
C GLY A 573 13.87 -6.63 3.25
N ASP A 574 15.14 -6.41 3.63
CA ASP A 574 16.09 -5.66 2.80
C ASP A 574 16.38 -6.35 1.47
N ARG A 575 16.45 -5.55 0.40
CA ARG A 575 16.87 -6.02 -0.92
C ARG A 575 18.39 -6.11 -0.98
N MET A 576 18.87 -7.29 -1.32
CA MET A 576 20.28 -7.64 -1.33
C MET A 576 20.65 -8.25 -2.66
N GLN A 577 21.83 -7.90 -3.17
CA GLN A 577 22.46 -8.60 -4.28
C GLN A 577 23.75 -9.26 -3.77
N LEU A 578 23.85 -10.57 -3.96
CA LEU A 578 24.99 -11.37 -3.56
C LEU A 578 25.88 -11.61 -4.78
N TYR A 579 27.20 -11.57 -4.59
CA TYR A 579 28.18 -11.94 -5.60
C TYR A 579 28.97 -13.14 -5.10
N LEU A 580 29.00 -14.23 -5.86
CA LEU A 580 29.61 -15.50 -5.47
C LEU A 580 30.70 -15.90 -6.46
N GLU A 581 31.81 -16.46 -5.96
CA GLU A 581 32.85 -17.13 -6.75
C GLU A 581 32.90 -18.59 -6.28
N GLY A 582 32.64 -19.55 -7.17
CA GLY A 582 32.62 -20.99 -6.82
C GLY A 582 31.66 -21.33 -5.67
N GLY A 583 30.50 -20.67 -5.61
CA GLY A 583 29.48 -20.85 -4.57
C GLY A 583 29.79 -20.19 -3.22
N LYS A 584 30.92 -19.49 -3.08
CA LYS A 584 31.29 -18.75 -1.86
C LYS A 584 31.01 -17.27 -2.02
N LEU A 585 30.45 -16.64 -1.00
CA LEU A 585 30.22 -15.19 -1.01
C LEU A 585 31.55 -14.43 -1.16
N LEU A 586 31.58 -13.52 -2.13
CA LEU A 586 32.69 -12.61 -2.39
C LEU A 586 32.33 -11.19 -1.96
N ALA A 587 31.10 -10.78 -2.28
CA ALA A 587 30.54 -9.49 -1.89
C ALA A 587 29.02 -9.55 -1.70
N VAL A 588 28.51 -8.56 -0.96
CA VAL A 588 27.09 -8.27 -0.86
C VAL A 588 26.84 -6.79 -1.11
N ARG A 589 25.80 -6.47 -1.86
CA ARG A 589 25.32 -5.11 -2.08
C ARG A 589 23.92 -4.98 -1.48
N HIS A 590 23.78 -4.08 -0.51
CA HIS A 590 22.49 -3.70 0.08
C HIS A 590 21.93 -2.50 -0.66
N GLN A 591 20.74 -2.68 -1.26
CA GLN A 591 19.94 -1.59 -1.80
C GLN A 591 19.10 -0.99 -0.67
N VAL A 592 19.51 0.20 -0.20
CA VAL A 592 18.87 0.88 0.93
C VAL A 592 17.48 1.34 0.53
N ASP A 593 16.50 0.99 1.35
CA ASP A 593 15.15 1.49 1.20
C ASP A 593 15.10 3.00 1.56
N PRO A 594 14.72 3.88 0.62
CA PRO A 594 14.68 5.33 0.86
C PRO A 594 13.60 5.73 1.87
N ASP A 595 12.58 4.90 2.10
CA ASP A 595 11.50 5.18 3.06
C ASP A 595 11.89 4.82 4.52
N GLY A 596 13.04 4.17 4.70
CA GLY A 596 13.71 3.99 5.98
C GLY A 596 13.54 2.59 6.56
N ALA A 597 13.45 2.50 7.90
CA ALA A 597 13.46 1.25 8.66
C ALA A 597 12.08 0.75 9.09
N ALA A 598 11.01 1.47 8.71
CA ALA A 598 9.66 1.13 9.11
C ALA A 598 9.21 -0.21 8.51
N ASN A 599 8.36 -0.95 9.20
CA ASN A 599 7.83 -2.23 8.73
C ASN A 599 6.99 -2.06 7.45
N ASP A 600 6.49 -0.85 7.18
CA ASP A 600 5.67 -0.53 6.01
C ASP A 600 6.44 0.04 4.81
N ARG A 601 7.79 0.10 4.90
CA ARG A 601 8.71 0.65 3.87
C ARG A 601 8.65 -0.04 2.51
N THR A 602 8.25 -1.32 2.47
CA THR A 602 8.11 -2.06 1.21
C THR A 602 6.95 -1.57 0.35
N SER A 603 6.14 -0.62 0.84
CA SER A 603 5.06 0.00 0.08
C SER A 603 5.58 1.18 -0.73
N SER A 604 5.35 1.15 -2.05
CA SER A 604 5.55 2.33 -2.92
C SER A 604 4.63 3.52 -2.60
N ARG A 605 3.70 3.34 -1.64
CA ARG A 605 2.78 4.36 -1.13
C ARG A 605 3.20 4.91 0.23
N ALA A 606 4.33 4.46 0.79
CA ALA A 606 4.82 4.89 2.11
C ALA A 606 5.22 6.36 2.13
N SER A 607 5.71 6.90 1.01
CA SER A 607 5.95 8.33 0.81
C SER A 607 5.30 8.82 -0.48
N TRP A 608 4.96 10.10 -0.52
CA TRP A 608 4.33 10.70 -1.70
C TRP A 608 4.59 12.21 -1.79
N ARG A 609 4.54 12.70 -3.02
CA ARG A 609 4.60 14.13 -3.36
C ARG A 609 3.43 14.48 -4.27
N ARG A 610 2.74 15.58 -3.99
CA ARG A 610 1.69 16.13 -4.85
C ARG A 610 1.81 17.63 -4.97
N PHE A 611 1.83 18.13 -6.21
CA PHE A 611 1.70 19.54 -6.48
C PHE A 611 0.22 19.88 -6.72
N ARG A 612 -0.21 21.07 -6.25
CA ARG A 612 -1.50 21.65 -6.58
C ARG A 612 -1.29 23.14 -6.87
N SER A 613 -1.75 23.60 -8.03
CA SER A 613 -1.77 25.05 -8.30
C SER A 613 -2.75 25.76 -7.36
N ASP A 614 -2.60 27.08 -7.21
CA ASP A 614 -3.55 27.87 -6.42
C ASP A 614 -5.00 27.73 -6.95
N GLU A 615 -5.15 27.68 -8.27
CA GLU A 615 -6.45 27.47 -8.93
C GLU A 615 -7.04 26.08 -8.62
N GLU A 616 -6.22 25.03 -8.67
CA GLU A 616 -6.65 23.68 -8.33
C GLU A 616 -7.08 23.56 -6.88
N LEU A 617 -6.31 24.13 -5.94
CA LEU A 617 -6.67 24.16 -4.51
C LEU A 617 -7.96 24.92 -4.29
N ALA A 618 -8.11 26.11 -4.89
CA ALA A 618 -9.32 26.90 -4.78
C ALA A 618 -10.55 26.15 -5.34
N ARG A 619 -10.39 25.38 -6.42
CA ARG A 619 -11.45 24.51 -6.96
C ARG A 619 -11.81 23.38 -5.99
N LEU A 620 -10.81 22.66 -5.46
CA LEU A 620 -11.04 21.55 -4.52
C LEU A 620 -11.74 22.02 -3.24
N VAL A 621 -11.30 23.15 -2.69
CA VAL A 621 -11.94 23.77 -1.52
C VAL A 621 -13.38 24.17 -1.85
N ARG A 622 -13.65 24.78 -3.00
CA ARG A 622 -15.00 25.21 -3.39
C ARG A 622 -15.97 24.05 -3.59
N VAL A 623 -15.49 22.89 -4.06
CA VAL A 623 -16.32 21.67 -4.14
C VAL A 623 -16.85 21.27 -2.76
N ARG A 624 -16.04 21.46 -1.72
CA ARG A 624 -16.38 21.10 -0.35
C ARG A 624 -17.08 22.22 0.43
N TYR A 625 -16.74 23.46 0.11
CA TYR A 625 -17.25 24.68 0.72
C TYR A 625 -17.74 25.64 -0.38
N PRO A 626 -18.95 25.42 -0.93
CA PRO A 626 -19.50 26.26 -1.98
C PRO A 626 -19.53 27.75 -1.59
N GLY A 627 -19.08 28.62 -2.49
CA GLY A 627 -18.99 30.07 -2.25
C GLY A 627 -17.71 30.52 -1.51
N PHE A 628 -16.95 29.59 -0.91
CA PHE A 628 -15.68 29.92 -0.25
C PHE A 628 -14.58 30.18 -1.28
N ARG A 629 -13.90 31.33 -1.17
CA ARG A 629 -12.78 31.70 -2.04
C ARG A 629 -11.47 31.63 -1.26
N LEU A 630 -10.79 30.50 -1.36
CA LEU A 630 -9.52 30.26 -0.66
C LEU A 630 -8.46 31.32 -0.99
N GLU A 631 -7.94 31.98 0.04
CA GLU A 631 -6.79 32.88 -0.05
C GLU A 631 -5.52 32.22 0.51
N ARG A 632 -5.62 31.61 1.69
CA ARG A 632 -4.53 30.88 2.34
C ARG A 632 -5.08 29.81 3.29
N PHE A 633 -4.19 28.96 3.79
CA PHE A 633 -4.50 28.03 4.86
C PHE A 633 -3.37 28.01 5.89
N GLU A 634 -3.72 27.60 7.11
CA GLU A 634 -2.83 27.46 8.25
C GLU A 634 -3.00 26.05 8.85
N LEU A 635 -1.90 25.35 9.11
CA LEU A 635 -1.94 24.07 9.83
C LEU A 635 -1.93 24.36 11.33
N LEU A 636 -2.96 23.93 12.06
CA LEU A 636 -3.18 24.34 13.45
C LEU A 636 -2.60 23.35 14.46
N ASP A 637 -2.77 22.05 14.23
CA ASP A 637 -2.23 21.03 15.12
C ASP A 637 -1.68 19.82 14.37
N ARG A 638 -0.95 18.99 15.12
CA ARG A 638 -0.50 17.68 14.69
C ARG A 638 -0.67 16.66 15.80
N GLY A 639 -1.02 15.44 15.41
CA GLY A 639 -1.06 14.29 16.30
C GLY A 639 0.31 13.68 16.58
N VAL A 640 0.33 12.55 17.30
CA VAL A 640 1.58 11.91 17.75
C VAL A 640 2.38 11.33 16.59
N SER A 641 1.72 11.01 15.48
CA SER A 641 2.39 10.58 14.26
C SER A 641 2.88 11.76 13.43
N GLY A 642 2.54 13.01 13.76
CA GLY A 642 2.79 14.17 12.92
C GLY A 642 1.72 14.40 11.83
N ARG A 643 0.64 13.61 11.81
CA ARG A 643 -0.55 13.89 10.98
C ARG A 643 -1.16 15.23 11.35
N VAL A 644 -1.59 16.00 10.37
CA VAL A 644 -2.38 17.23 10.59
C VAL A 644 -3.76 16.81 11.09
N GLY A 645 -4.07 17.09 12.35
CA GLY A 645 -5.40 16.86 12.91
C GLY A 645 -6.36 17.99 12.56
N LYS A 646 -5.83 19.21 12.42
CA LYS A 646 -6.62 20.41 12.19
C LYS A 646 -5.91 21.44 11.32
N LEU A 647 -6.68 22.08 10.44
CA LEU A 647 -6.24 23.25 9.68
C LEU A 647 -7.32 24.32 9.63
N ARG A 648 -6.91 25.55 9.33
CA ARG A 648 -7.80 26.68 9.08
C ARG A 648 -7.64 27.14 7.65
N LEU A 649 -8.76 27.25 6.93
CA LEU A 649 -8.85 27.91 5.65
C LEU A 649 -9.23 29.38 5.88
N HIS A 650 -8.60 30.29 5.16
CA HIS A 650 -8.94 31.70 5.13
C HIS A 650 -9.49 32.06 3.75
N GLY A 651 -10.66 32.69 3.75
CA GLY A 651 -11.34 33.15 2.55
C GLY A 651 -11.06 34.62 2.26
N ALA A 652 -11.16 35.00 0.98
CA ALA A 652 -10.90 36.36 0.51
C ALA A 652 -11.86 37.43 1.08
N GLY A 653 -13.00 37.02 1.67
CA GLY A 653 -13.92 37.92 2.37
C GLY A 653 -13.61 38.09 3.86
N GLY A 654 -12.51 37.50 4.35
CA GLY A 654 -12.12 37.49 5.77
C GLY A 654 -12.76 36.35 6.57
N GLU A 655 -13.62 35.54 5.96
CA GLU A 655 -14.19 34.35 6.59
C GLU A 655 -13.14 33.27 6.84
N THR A 656 -13.36 32.44 7.86
CA THR A 656 -12.49 31.29 8.15
C THR A 656 -13.30 30.02 8.35
N VAL A 657 -12.71 28.89 7.95
CA VAL A 657 -13.29 27.56 8.13
C VAL A 657 -12.23 26.65 8.73
N GLU A 658 -12.55 26.02 9.86
CA GLU A 658 -11.72 24.98 10.44
C GLU A 658 -12.09 23.61 9.86
N VAL A 659 -11.06 22.82 9.56
CA VAL A 659 -11.19 21.51 8.95
C VAL A 659 -10.40 20.51 9.79
N ASP A 660 -11.10 19.50 10.30
CA ASP A 660 -10.56 18.54 11.25
C ASP A 660 -10.49 17.12 10.66
N GLY A 661 -9.54 16.32 11.13
CA GLY A 661 -9.39 14.90 10.84
C GLY A 661 -9.29 14.58 9.34
N LEU A 662 -9.97 13.52 8.90
CA LEU A 662 -9.96 13.07 7.50
C LEU A 662 -10.47 14.13 6.50
N ALA A 663 -11.25 15.11 6.95
CA ALA A 663 -11.68 16.18 6.07
C ALA A 663 -10.50 16.98 5.50
N VAL A 664 -9.37 17.05 6.23
CA VAL A 664 -8.14 17.72 5.77
C VAL A 664 -7.65 17.12 4.45
N ARG A 665 -7.49 15.79 4.38
CA ARG A 665 -6.97 15.15 3.16
C ARG A 665 -7.96 15.24 2.00
N TRP A 666 -9.26 15.17 2.25
CA TRP A 666 -10.26 15.30 1.19
C TRP A 666 -10.38 16.73 0.66
N THR A 667 -10.12 17.74 1.50
CA THR A 667 -10.15 19.16 1.11
C THR A 667 -9.09 19.48 0.06
N PHE A 668 -7.93 18.82 0.12
CA PHE A 668 -6.81 19.05 -0.80
C PHE A 668 -6.51 17.87 -1.76
N ASP A 669 -7.36 16.83 -1.76
CA ASP A 669 -7.15 15.58 -2.51
C ASP A 669 -5.76 14.94 -2.27
N LEU A 670 -5.50 14.66 -0.99
CA LEU A 670 -4.24 14.08 -0.51
C LEU A 670 -4.41 12.60 -0.11
N PRO A 671 -3.34 11.78 -0.24
CA PRO A 671 -3.34 10.37 0.16
C PRO A 671 -3.46 10.11 1.67
N ASP A 672 -3.05 11.06 2.51
CA ASP A 672 -3.04 10.98 3.97
C ASP A 672 -3.04 12.41 4.55
N THR A 673 -3.28 12.59 5.85
CA THR A 673 -3.14 13.86 6.56
C THR A 673 -1.70 14.09 7.08
N TRP A 674 -0.79 13.12 6.93
CA TRP A 674 0.62 13.28 7.25
C TRP A 674 1.38 13.96 6.11
N PHE A 675 1.41 15.29 6.12
CA PHE A 675 2.15 16.05 5.12
C PHE A 675 2.75 17.35 5.65
N THR A 676 3.72 17.85 4.89
CA THR A 676 4.19 19.24 4.87
C THR A 676 3.72 19.90 3.58
N ALA A 677 3.58 21.22 3.59
CA ALA A 677 3.18 21.99 2.42
C ALA A 677 4.16 23.15 2.22
N ARG A 678 4.71 23.29 1.01
CA ARG A 678 5.65 24.36 0.65
C ARG A 678 5.11 25.14 -0.54
N ARG A 679 5.01 26.47 -0.40
CA ARG A 679 4.66 27.36 -1.51
C ARG A 679 5.79 27.36 -2.55
N LEU A 680 5.42 27.22 -3.81
CA LEU A 680 6.30 27.35 -4.97
C LEU A 680 5.74 28.43 -5.90
N THR A 681 6.63 29.32 -6.37
CA THR A 681 6.33 30.40 -7.31
C THR A 681 7.34 30.35 -8.47
N PRO A 682 7.30 29.30 -9.30
CA PRO A 682 8.19 29.18 -10.46
C PRO A 682 7.79 30.18 -11.57
N ASP A 683 8.75 30.59 -12.40
CA ASP A 683 8.52 31.58 -13.47
C ASP A 683 7.77 30.99 -14.68
N ASP A 684 7.89 29.67 -14.90
CA ASP A 684 7.45 28.97 -16.12
C ASP A 684 6.11 28.23 -15.97
N ARG A 685 5.51 28.23 -14.78
CA ARG A 685 4.26 27.52 -14.48
C ARG A 685 3.49 28.16 -13.33
N PRO A 686 2.18 27.85 -13.15
CA PRO A 686 1.39 28.48 -12.11
C PRO A 686 1.97 28.28 -10.70
N ALA A 687 1.88 29.32 -9.88
CA ALA A 687 2.17 29.24 -8.45
C ALA A 687 1.23 28.23 -7.77
N GLY A 688 1.74 27.62 -6.71
CA GLY A 688 0.99 26.59 -5.98
C GLY A 688 1.79 25.98 -4.84
N TRP A 689 1.34 24.81 -4.40
CA TRP A 689 1.85 24.16 -3.21
C TRP A 689 2.38 22.76 -3.53
N GLN A 690 3.61 22.50 -3.10
CA GLN A 690 4.18 21.16 -3.04
C GLN A 690 3.85 20.54 -1.69
N PHE A 691 2.98 19.54 -1.71
CA PHE A 691 2.72 18.66 -0.59
C PHE A 691 3.71 17.50 -0.62
N SER A 692 4.35 17.22 0.51
CA SER A 692 5.21 16.06 0.70
C SER A 692 4.78 15.34 1.96
N GLY A 693 4.42 14.07 1.83
CA GLY A 693 3.79 13.33 2.90
C GLY A 693 4.18 11.86 2.96
N ARG A 694 3.65 11.19 3.98
CA ARG A 694 3.86 9.78 4.27
C ARG A 694 2.53 9.07 4.52
N GLY A 695 2.52 7.76 4.31
CA GLY A 695 1.36 6.91 4.52
C GLY A 695 0.29 7.03 3.42
N TRP A 696 -0.65 6.10 3.47
CA TRP A 696 -1.78 5.99 2.57
C TRP A 696 -2.99 5.41 3.30
N GLY A 697 -3.96 6.28 3.61
CA GLY A 697 -5.13 5.90 4.40
C GLY A 697 -5.39 6.89 5.54
N HIS A 698 -5.98 6.39 6.61
CA HIS A 698 -6.24 7.16 7.82
C HIS A 698 -5.16 6.96 8.89
N GLY A 699 -4.37 5.88 8.84
CA GLY A 699 -3.22 5.65 9.72
C GLY A 699 -3.58 5.31 11.17
N VAL A 700 -4.82 4.88 11.45
CA VAL A 700 -5.30 4.52 12.79
C VAL A 700 -5.45 3.00 12.87
N GLY A 701 -5.02 2.40 13.98
CA GLY A 701 -5.11 0.94 14.18
C GLY A 701 -4.07 0.17 13.36
N LEU A 702 -4.46 -0.97 12.80
CA LEU A 702 -3.56 -1.89 12.10
C LEU A 702 -3.02 -1.26 10.80
N CYS A 703 -1.70 -1.22 10.65
CA CYS A 703 -1.06 -0.93 9.36
C CYS A 703 -0.91 -2.23 8.58
N GLN A 704 -1.56 -2.37 7.42
CA GLN A 704 -1.54 -3.62 6.63
C GLN A 704 -0.12 -3.99 6.21
N VAL A 705 0.60 -3.08 5.56
CA VAL A 705 1.99 -3.35 5.14
C VAL A 705 2.92 -3.49 6.36
N GLY A 706 2.66 -2.73 7.42
CA GLY A 706 3.39 -2.87 8.68
C GLY A 706 3.22 -4.24 9.33
N SER A 707 2.02 -4.80 9.31
CA SER A 707 1.71 -6.15 9.80
C SER A 707 2.43 -7.22 8.99
N PHE A 708 2.52 -7.04 7.68
CA PHE A 708 3.33 -7.88 6.80
C PHE A 708 4.82 -7.80 7.17
N GLY A 709 5.36 -6.58 7.36
CA GLY A 709 6.73 -6.39 7.81
C GLY A 709 7.03 -7.04 9.16
N MET A 710 6.07 -7.03 10.10
CA MET A 710 6.17 -7.78 11.37
C MET A 710 6.13 -9.30 11.15
N ALA A 711 5.22 -9.81 10.33
CA ALA A 711 5.16 -11.25 10.05
C ALA A 711 6.48 -11.77 9.44
N ARG A 712 7.11 -11.01 8.53
CA ARG A 712 8.43 -11.33 7.97
C ARG A 712 9.57 -11.36 9.00
N ARG A 713 9.39 -10.70 10.15
CA ARG A 713 10.31 -10.75 11.29
C ARG A 713 9.99 -11.90 12.26
N GLY A 714 8.98 -12.71 11.96
CA GLY A 714 8.59 -13.88 12.75
C GLY A 714 7.53 -13.60 13.82
N HIS A 715 6.90 -12.43 13.83
CA HIS A 715 5.80 -12.16 14.77
C HIS A 715 4.55 -12.94 14.36
N ASP A 716 3.90 -13.56 15.35
CA ASP A 716 2.58 -14.15 15.17
C ASP A 716 1.47 -13.08 15.09
N TYR A 717 0.31 -13.47 14.57
CA TYR A 717 -0.82 -12.53 14.40
C TYR A 717 -1.32 -11.91 15.71
N ARG A 718 -1.20 -12.61 16.85
CA ARG A 718 -1.60 -12.09 18.16
C ARG A 718 -0.67 -10.97 18.60
N THR A 719 0.63 -11.12 18.39
CA THR A 719 1.64 -10.09 18.67
C THR A 719 1.41 -8.87 17.78
N ILE A 720 1.18 -9.09 16.48
CA ILE A 720 0.84 -8.03 15.53
C ILE A 720 -0.40 -7.25 16.00
N LEU A 721 -1.50 -7.93 16.34
CA LEU A 721 -2.73 -7.28 16.78
C LEU A 721 -2.54 -6.49 18.07
N ARG A 722 -1.83 -7.04 19.07
CA ARG A 722 -1.54 -6.34 20.34
C ARG A 722 -0.62 -5.14 20.19
N HIS A 723 0.25 -5.13 19.17
CA HIS A 723 1.08 -3.98 18.84
C HIS A 723 0.23 -2.80 18.37
N TYR A 724 -0.69 -3.05 17.42
CA TYR A 724 -1.50 -1.99 16.81
C TYR A 724 -2.75 -1.61 17.62
N TYR A 725 -3.30 -2.54 18.39
CA TYR A 725 -4.48 -2.33 19.25
C TYR A 725 -4.07 -2.54 20.71
N ARG A 726 -3.95 -1.46 21.47
CA ARG A 726 -3.40 -1.53 22.84
C ARG A 726 -4.39 -2.14 23.82
N GLY A 727 -3.90 -3.07 24.65
CA GLY A 727 -4.68 -3.64 25.76
C GLY A 727 -5.78 -4.60 25.34
N ILE A 728 -5.78 -5.08 24.09
CA ILE A 728 -6.78 -6.05 23.63
C ILE A 728 -6.47 -7.47 24.08
N THR A 729 -7.51 -8.30 24.14
CA THR A 729 -7.41 -9.77 24.10
C THR A 729 -7.91 -10.28 22.75
N VAL A 730 -7.46 -11.48 22.34
CA VAL A 730 -7.94 -12.16 21.13
C VAL A 730 -8.60 -13.45 21.56
N GLU A 731 -9.91 -13.54 21.37
CA GLU A 731 -10.77 -14.60 21.92
C GLU A 731 -11.83 -15.03 20.91
N ARG A 732 -12.45 -16.20 21.11
CA ARG A 732 -13.55 -16.66 20.26
C ARG A 732 -14.86 -15.93 20.58
N TRP A 733 -15.63 -15.60 19.54
CA TRP A 733 -16.93 -14.94 19.61
C TRP A 733 -18.09 -15.89 19.23
N PRO A 734 -19.25 -15.84 19.92
CA PRO A 734 -19.48 -15.13 21.19
C PRO A 734 -18.71 -15.79 22.34
N PRO A 735 -18.32 -15.03 23.39
CA PRO A 735 -17.66 -15.60 24.55
C PRO A 735 -18.56 -16.68 25.18
N ALA A 736 -17.96 -17.79 25.61
CA ALA A 736 -18.71 -18.85 26.27
C ALA A 736 -19.47 -18.26 27.47
N ARG A 737 -20.80 -18.44 27.52
CA ARG A 737 -21.58 -18.06 28.69
C ARG A 737 -20.98 -18.78 29.91
N PRO A 738 -20.66 -18.07 31.01
CA PRO A 738 -20.25 -18.75 32.22
C PRO A 738 -21.37 -19.72 32.63
N ALA A 739 -21.00 -20.99 32.85
CA ALA A 739 -21.91 -22.00 33.36
C ALA A 739 -22.40 -21.57 34.74
N GLY A 740 -23.57 -20.92 34.81
CA GLY A 740 -24.11 -20.43 36.10
C GLY A 740 -25.20 -19.37 36.05
N ALA A 741 -25.51 -18.75 34.91
CA ALA A 741 -26.65 -17.82 34.81
C ALA A 741 -27.91 -18.53 34.28
N GLY A 742 -28.40 -19.51 35.05
CA GLY A 742 -29.66 -20.20 34.80
C GLY A 742 -30.72 -19.80 35.83
N LYS A 743 -31.74 -19.06 35.37
CA LYS A 743 -33.07 -18.86 35.97
C LYS A 743 -33.14 -18.29 37.40
N GLY A 744 -33.40 -16.99 37.48
CA GLY A 744 -34.16 -16.35 38.56
C GLY A 744 -35.41 -15.74 37.97
#